data_AF-A0A524J3Q6-F1
#
_entry.id   AF-A0A524J3Q6-F1
#
_cell.length_a   1.000
_cell.length_b   1.000
_cell.length_c   1.000
_cell.angle_alpha   90.00
_cell.angle_beta   90.00
_cell.angle_gamma   90.00
#
_symmetry.space_group_name_H-M   'P 1'
#
loop_
_entity.id
_entity.type
_entity.pdbx_description
1 polymer ?
#
loop_
_entity_poly.entity_id
_entity_poly.type
_entity_poly.pdbx_seq_one_letter_code
_entity_poly.pdbx_strand_id
1 'polypeptide(L)'
;MSTPAPRLAADRRPPARPRLAALIAGMVMLAVGAPTATTQAAEPFAHRAVRPTIQYEEALAHAADNIDFAPGGRVTIGFTPRRSDRWTVDGSKPQALPAGRLSGKAMRGVQRQTPTGSDASGTIMPVGPVDGPNVDPLTAVPAHPAAAVDPGGLKREVFGFLPYWELSDSSTRLDWEKLSTVAYFGVGATKTGDLLRKNGDGSTSVGWSGWTSSKMTDVINAAHGSGARVVLTIQSFAWSATGASNQKALLGSSGNRANLARQIAAAVRDRGADGVNLDFEPIAATYADEFTLLVKKVRSELDAVHAGYQLTFDTTGWIGNYPIEDATGPGMADAIVIMGYDYRSASSSTVGSIAPIGGSTYDVNDTLKSYLTRIAASRIILGVPYYGRAWSTSTSALNSKNISGTKNGASAAVIYGTARQYAADHGKLWDPVEGVAWTVYRRENCTTTYGCVKPWRQLYFDTAKALKAKYDLVNKKGVRGVAIWALGYDGTRTELYRALEDKFIADTVPPVIASASVSNATLSPNGDGRVDSTTISLSVTGQINFGWVVEPFVDGSPGPKVSSGSSTSKSVKYTWNGKDSAGKVVPDGKYRITVWTADASDNRASVARIVTVDTRAAGVKTSAGPVSISPDGDGHDDRTTLTMSGDEALTGKARILAPDGRTVRRWALTKATTGRWVWGGHDLDGRRVRDDRYTFRIKGRDVAGNQTIEQMVVRVDRTIKSVHWASGSFKPKAGQRDQVNFALRRSATTTLAIYQGSTLVRTIWSKRALTKGLYAWRWNGKASGAYVKPGTYRIVIDAISRIGISSFSRSVEVRAP
;
A
#
# COMPACT_ATOMS: atom_id res chain seq x y z
N MET A 1 -26.76 -31.11 -59.60
CA MET A 1 -27.57 -31.89 -58.64
C MET A 1 -27.69 -31.06 -57.36
N SER A 2 -28.86 -30.69 -56.83
CA SER A 2 -30.21 -30.72 -57.42
C SER A 2 -31.09 -29.63 -56.78
N THR A 3 -31.45 -28.61 -57.56
CA THR A 3 -32.66 -27.78 -57.43
C THR A 3 -33.69 -28.30 -58.46
N PRO A 4 -34.94 -27.77 -58.64
CA PRO A 4 -35.65 -26.65 -58.01
C PRO A 4 -36.93 -27.20 -57.26
N ALA A 5 -38.15 -26.65 -57.18
CA ALA A 5 -38.83 -25.49 -57.79
C ALA A 5 -40.06 -25.01 -56.96
N PRO A 6 -40.46 -23.73 -57.08
CA PRO A 6 -41.71 -23.18 -56.53
C PRO A 6 -42.89 -23.22 -57.54
N ARG A 7 -44.08 -22.73 -57.13
CA ARG A 7 -45.21 -22.22 -57.95
C ARG A 7 -46.02 -21.21 -57.11
N LEU A 8 -46.46 -20.02 -57.58
CA LEU A 8 -47.31 -19.64 -58.74
C LEU A 8 -48.81 -19.94 -58.50
N ALA A 9 -49.79 -19.07 -58.80
CA ALA A 9 -49.77 -17.68 -59.30
C ALA A 9 -51.16 -16.97 -59.20
N ALA A 10 -51.24 -15.70 -59.64
CA ALA A 10 -52.44 -14.98 -60.13
C ALA A 10 -53.52 -14.56 -59.09
N ASP A 11 -54.44 -13.61 -59.34
CA ASP A 11 -54.62 -12.68 -60.48
C ASP A 11 -55.25 -11.30 -60.06
N ARG A 12 -55.65 -10.49 -61.04
CA ARG A 12 -56.07 -9.07 -61.00
C ARG A 12 -57.48 -8.77 -60.41
N ARG A 13 -57.55 -7.71 -59.57
CA ARG A 13 -58.60 -6.64 -59.51
C ARG A 13 -60.09 -7.05 -59.22
N PRO A 14 -61.03 -6.10 -59.00
CA PRO A 14 -60.96 -4.82 -58.29
C PRO A 14 -61.90 -4.80 -57.02
N PRO A 15 -62.92 -3.93 -56.80
CA PRO A 15 -62.78 -2.87 -55.78
C PRO A 15 -63.91 -2.76 -54.72
N ALA A 16 -63.73 -1.79 -53.81
CA ALA A 16 -64.75 -1.02 -53.08
C ALA A 16 -65.56 -1.65 -51.90
N ARG A 17 -65.27 -1.12 -50.70
CA ARG A 17 -66.17 -0.40 -49.74
C ARG A 17 -67.70 -0.46 -49.97
N PRO A 18 -68.58 -0.35 -48.92
CA PRO A 18 -68.32 0.26 -47.59
C PRO A 18 -68.98 -0.43 -46.35
N ARG A 19 -68.81 0.17 -45.14
CA ARG A 19 -69.77 0.42 -44.01
C ARG A 19 -70.84 -0.63 -43.60
N LEU A 20 -71.31 -0.76 -42.35
CA LEU A 20 -70.96 -0.28 -40.99
C LEU A 20 -71.98 -0.94 -39.99
N ALA A 21 -71.67 -1.05 -38.69
CA ALA A 21 -72.60 -1.38 -37.57
C ALA A 21 -73.17 -2.83 -37.52
N ALA A 22 -73.59 -3.42 -36.39
CA ALA A 22 -73.47 -3.07 -34.95
C ALA A 22 -73.64 -4.33 -34.04
N LEU A 23 -73.58 -4.10 -32.71
CA LEU A 23 -73.77 -4.94 -31.50
C LEU A 23 -74.79 -6.12 -31.60
N ILE A 24 -74.81 -7.16 -30.74
CA ILE A 24 -74.97 -7.17 -29.25
C ILE A 24 -74.42 -8.45 -28.55
N ALA A 25 -73.82 -8.23 -27.36
CA ALA A 25 -73.58 -9.01 -26.13
C ALA A 25 -73.73 -10.57 -26.00
N GLY A 26 -72.96 -11.13 -25.04
CA GLY A 26 -73.28 -12.40 -24.34
C GLY A 26 -72.20 -12.92 -23.37
N MET A 27 -72.43 -12.81 -22.04
CA MET A 27 -71.70 -13.40 -20.87
C MET A 27 -70.15 -13.33 -20.84
N VAL A 28 -69.46 -12.64 -19.91
CA VAL A 28 -69.52 -12.58 -18.41
C VAL A 28 -68.90 -13.80 -17.70
N MET A 29 -67.67 -13.62 -17.20
CA MET A 29 -67.29 -14.00 -15.83
C MET A 29 -66.15 -13.08 -15.33
N LEU A 30 -66.16 -12.66 -14.05
CA LEU A 30 -65.12 -11.82 -13.45
C LEU A 30 -64.14 -12.67 -12.62
N ALA A 31 -62.85 -12.30 -12.65
CA ALA A 31 -61.89 -12.63 -11.60
C ALA A 31 -60.77 -11.56 -11.50
N VAL A 32 -60.98 -10.58 -10.59
CA VAL A 32 -59.98 -9.73 -9.91
C VAL A 32 -58.84 -9.11 -10.77
N GLY A 33 -58.92 -7.80 -11.03
CA GLY A 33 -57.83 -7.02 -11.62
C GLY A 33 -56.95 -6.29 -10.60
N ALA A 34 -55.76 -5.88 -11.03
CA ALA A 34 -54.94 -4.88 -10.33
C ALA A 34 -55.21 -3.48 -10.93
N PRO A 35 -55.37 -2.42 -10.11
CA PRO A 35 -55.67 -1.09 -10.64
C PRO A 35 -54.43 -0.47 -11.29
N THR A 36 -54.52 -0.17 -12.58
CA THR A 36 -53.57 0.73 -13.26
C THR A 36 -53.78 2.16 -12.75
N ALA A 37 -53.07 2.52 -11.69
CA ALA A 37 -53.00 3.90 -11.22
C ALA A 37 -52.40 4.77 -12.34
N THR A 38 -53.23 5.63 -12.93
CA THR A 38 -52.80 6.61 -13.93
C THR A 38 -51.83 7.59 -13.27
N THR A 39 -50.54 7.45 -13.55
CA THR A 39 -49.51 8.40 -13.11
C THR A 39 -49.74 9.73 -13.81
N GLN A 40 -50.50 10.61 -13.17
CA GLN A 40 -50.58 12.02 -13.53
C GLN A 40 -49.16 12.58 -13.48
N ALA A 41 -48.60 12.91 -14.64
CA ALA A 41 -47.23 13.39 -14.75
C ALA A 41 -47.11 14.72 -14.01
N ALA A 42 -46.28 14.76 -12.97
CA ALA A 42 -45.99 15.99 -12.25
C ALA A 42 -45.28 16.98 -13.18
N GLU A 43 -45.73 18.23 -13.17
CA GLU A 43 -45.28 19.26 -14.12
C GLU A 43 -43.78 19.60 -14.00
N PRO A 44 -43.15 20.08 -15.09
CA PRO A 44 -41.73 20.42 -15.10
C PRO A 44 -41.43 21.66 -14.22
N PHE A 45 -40.87 21.41 -13.04
CA PHE A 45 -40.05 22.34 -12.24
C PHE A 45 -40.44 23.82 -12.29
N ALA A 46 -41.65 24.17 -11.83
CA ALA A 46 -42.00 25.56 -11.54
C ALA A 46 -40.96 26.20 -10.60
N HIS A 47 -40.50 27.42 -10.92
CA HIS A 47 -39.46 28.14 -10.17
C HIS A 47 -39.90 28.40 -8.72
N ARG A 48 -39.54 27.50 -7.81
CA ARG A 48 -39.74 27.69 -6.37
C ARG A 48 -38.86 28.85 -5.90
N ALA A 49 -39.47 29.83 -5.24
CA ALA A 49 -38.74 30.98 -4.69
C ALA A 49 -37.61 30.50 -3.77
N VAL A 50 -36.37 30.84 -4.14
CA VAL A 50 -35.16 30.50 -3.40
C VAL A 50 -35.17 31.23 -2.05
N ARG A 51 -34.53 30.65 -1.05
CA ARG A 51 -34.46 31.19 0.32
C ARG A 51 -33.03 31.63 0.65
N PRO A 52 -32.86 32.59 1.59
CA PRO A 52 -31.53 32.95 2.08
C PRO A 52 -30.76 31.74 2.58
N THR A 53 -29.46 31.71 2.27
CA THR A 53 -28.55 30.63 2.65
C THR A 53 -27.92 30.87 4.01
N ILE A 54 -27.22 29.87 4.52
CA ILE A 54 -26.32 30.01 5.65
C ILE A 54 -25.21 31.06 5.43
N GLN A 55 -24.71 31.25 4.20
CA GLN A 55 -23.63 32.21 3.93
C GLN A 55 -24.13 33.64 4.19
N TYR A 56 -25.36 33.96 3.79
CA TYR A 56 -26.02 35.22 4.13
C TYR A 56 -26.46 35.30 5.60
N GLU A 57 -27.06 34.23 6.17
CA GLU A 57 -27.48 34.22 7.58
C GLU A 57 -26.28 34.48 8.52
N GLU A 58 -25.13 33.85 8.26
CA GLU A 58 -23.90 34.02 9.06
C GLU A 58 -23.16 35.32 8.71
N ALA A 59 -23.09 35.74 7.43
CA ALA A 59 -22.51 37.04 7.08
C ALA A 59 -23.24 38.23 7.72
N LEU A 60 -24.56 38.14 7.92
CA LEU A 60 -25.32 39.13 8.70
C LEU A 60 -25.07 39.00 10.21
N ALA A 61 -25.00 37.78 10.75
CA ALA A 61 -24.77 37.57 12.18
C ALA A 61 -23.41 38.14 12.64
N HIS A 62 -22.37 37.94 11.83
CA HIS A 62 -21.01 38.38 12.11
C HIS A 62 -20.69 39.81 11.62
N ALA A 63 -21.62 40.49 10.93
CA ALA A 63 -21.40 41.83 10.37
C ALA A 63 -21.05 42.91 11.42
N ALA A 64 -21.36 42.67 12.69
CA ALA A 64 -21.07 43.55 13.83
C ALA A 64 -19.86 43.09 14.67
N ASP A 65 -19.16 42.02 14.27
CA ASP A 65 -18.05 41.46 15.04
C ASP A 65 -16.84 42.41 15.07
N ASN A 66 -16.47 42.85 16.28
CA ASN A 66 -15.31 43.71 16.51
C ASN A 66 -14.03 42.87 16.68
N ILE A 67 -13.56 42.25 15.59
CA ILE A 67 -12.32 41.46 15.58
C ILE A 67 -11.12 42.38 15.27
N ASP A 68 -10.25 42.60 16.25
CA ASP A 68 -9.00 43.35 16.05
C ASP A 68 -7.95 42.51 15.30
N PHE A 69 -8.04 42.55 13.98
CA PHE A 69 -7.02 42.01 13.11
C PHE A 69 -5.80 42.94 13.02
N ALA A 70 -4.68 42.55 13.61
CA ALA A 70 -3.38 43.18 13.38
C ALA A 70 -3.03 43.24 11.87
N PRO A 71 -2.53 44.37 11.32
CA PRO A 71 -2.19 44.48 9.90
C PRO A 71 -1.05 43.54 9.48
N GLY A 72 -1.19 42.86 8.35
CA GLY A 72 -0.23 41.86 7.90
C GLY A 72 1.04 42.41 7.24
N GLY A 73 2.07 41.56 7.24
CA GLY A 73 3.23 41.71 6.37
C GLY A 73 2.91 41.44 4.89
N ARG A 74 3.94 41.41 4.04
CA ARG A 74 3.84 40.99 2.63
C ARG A 74 3.82 39.47 2.56
N VAL A 75 3.07 38.89 1.62
CA VAL A 75 3.23 37.48 1.25
C VAL A 75 4.60 37.31 0.58
N THR A 76 5.32 36.26 0.97
CA THR A 76 6.70 36.01 0.54
C THR A 76 6.84 34.77 -0.33
N ILE A 77 5.91 33.82 -0.19
CA ILE A 77 5.85 32.60 -1.00
C ILE A 77 4.85 32.81 -2.15
N GLY A 78 5.25 32.52 -3.39
CA GLY A 78 4.35 32.50 -4.55
C GLY A 78 3.70 31.12 -4.71
N PHE A 79 2.47 31.06 -5.22
CA PHE A 79 1.79 29.79 -5.45
C PHE A 79 2.50 28.96 -6.51
N THR A 80 2.77 27.70 -6.20
CA THR A 80 3.28 26.70 -7.15
C THR A 80 2.28 25.52 -7.19
N PRO A 81 1.68 25.21 -8.35
CA PRO A 81 0.69 24.14 -8.46
C PRO A 81 1.34 22.76 -8.28
N ARG A 82 0.57 21.80 -7.77
CA ARG A 82 1.08 20.45 -7.56
C ARG A 82 1.18 19.73 -8.90
N ARG A 83 2.22 18.92 -9.10
CA ARG A 83 2.42 18.09 -10.32
C ARG A 83 1.22 17.17 -10.61
N SER A 84 0.43 16.87 -9.59
CA SER A 84 -0.81 16.11 -9.63
C SER A 84 -2.02 16.84 -10.19
N ASP A 85 -2.08 18.17 -10.15
CA ASP A 85 -3.33 18.90 -10.40
C ASP A 85 -3.82 18.70 -11.84
N ARG A 86 -5.15 18.54 -12.02
CA ARG A 86 -5.78 18.18 -13.30
C ARG A 86 -6.93 19.09 -13.74
N TRP A 87 -7.56 19.83 -12.83
CA TRP A 87 -8.63 20.77 -13.18
C TRP A 87 -8.05 21.98 -13.93
N THR A 88 -8.81 22.52 -14.88
CA THR A 88 -8.38 23.71 -15.62
C THR A 88 -8.57 24.98 -14.80
N VAL A 89 -7.61 25.90 -14.93
CA VAL A 89 -7.71 27.27 -14.41
C VAL A 89 -7.31 28.20 -15.55
N ASP A 90 -8.14 29.19 -15.83
CA ASP A 90 -7.98 30.12 -16.95
C ASP A 90 -7.82 29.38 -18.30
N GLY A 91 -8.75 28.45 -18.56
CA GLY A 91 -8.75 27.55 -19.72
C GLY A 91 -7.57 26.55 -19.81
N SER A 92 -6.58 26.69 -18.93
CA SER A 92 -5.25 26.10 -19.03
C SER A 92 -5.00 25.08 -17.92
N LYS A 93 -3.85 24.40 -17.95
CA LYS A 93 -3.34 23.74 -16.73
C LYS A 93 -2.97 24.80 -15.68
N PRO A 94 -3.08 24.47 -14.38
CA PRO A 94 -2.53 25.27 -13.29
C PRO A 94 -1.12 25.80 -13.58
N GLN A 95 -0.93 27.10 -13.37
CA GLN A 95 0.34 27.81 -13.52
C GLN A 95 0.82 28.32 -12.15
N ALA A 96 2.12 28.62 -12.03
CA ALA A 96 2.65 29.30 -10.85
C ALA A 96 2.30 30.79 -10.86
N LEU A 97 2.10 31.39 -9.69
CA LEU A 97 1.69 32.79 -9.53
C LEU A 97 2.62 33.52 -8.54
N PRO A 98 2.87 34.83 -8.74
CA PRO A 98 3.85 35.58 -7.95
C PRO A 98 3.40 35.81 -6.50
N ALA A 99 4.38 35.97 -5.60
CA ALA A 99 4.15 36.43 -4.24
C ALA A 99 3.59 37.87 -4.21
N GLY A 100 2.95 38.24 -3.09
CA GLY A 100 2.21 39.51 -2.99
C GLY A 100 3.06 40.76 -3.14
N ARG A 101 2.52 41.76 -3.86
CA ARG A 101 3.21 43.04 -4.10
C ARG A 101 3.26 43.95 -2.86
N LEU A 102 2.21 43.95 -2.05
CA LEU A 102 2.06 44.86 -0.90
C LEU A 102 1.94 44.10 0.42
N SER A 103 2.27 44.77 1.52
CA SER A 103 1.91 44.27 2.86
C SER A 103 0.44 44.55 3.17
N GLY A 104 -0.17 43.73 4.03
CA GLY A 104 -1.51 44.02 4.57
C GLY A 104 -1.61 45.42 5.19
N LYS A 105 -0.55 45.86 5.91
CA LYS A 105 -0.42 47.24 6.41
C LYS A 105 -0.48 48.29 5.29
N ALA A 106 0.23 48.10 4.17
CA ALA A 106 0.17 49.00 3.03
C ALA A 106 -1.22 48.98 2.36
N MET A 107 -1.83 47.81 2.17
CA MET A 107 -3.18 47.67 1.59
C MET A 107 -4.29 48.36 2.41
N ARG A 108 -4.10 48.53 3.73
CA ARG A 108 -5.00 49.36 4.58
C ARG A 108 -4.78 50.86 4.41
N GLY A 109 -3.58 51.29 3.99
CA GLY A 109 -3.20 52.70 3.82
C GLY A 109 -3.53 53.30 2.45
N VAL A 110 -3.81 52.49 1.42
CA VAL A 110 -4.14 52.99 0.07
C VAL A 110 -5.53 53.65 0.07
N GLN A 111 -5.56 54.98 0.11
CA GLN A 111 -6.74 55.77 -0.21
C GLN A 111 -7.10 55.68 -1.71
N ARG A 112 -8.33 56.07 -2.04
CA ARG A 112 -8.95 55.93 -3.37
C ARG A 112 -8.18 56.75 -4.42
N GLN A 113 -7.47 56.09 -5.33
CA GLN A 113 -6.95 56.74 -6.54
C GLN A 113 -8.12 57.08 -7.47
N THR A 114 -8.38 58.37 -7.66
CA THR A 114 -9.22 58.90 -8.73
C THR A 114 -8.53 58.60 -10.07
N PRO A 115 -9.24 58.12 -11.11
CA PRO A 115 -8.62 57.86 -12.40
C PRO A 115 -8.36 59.18 -13.15
N THR A 116 -7.17 59.76 -12.96
CA THR A 116 -6.58 60.69 -13.92
C THR A 116 -6.15 59.92 -15.18
N GLY A 117 -6.10 60.62 -16.31
CA GLY A 117 -5.91 60.02 -17.63
C GLY A 117 -4.57 59.32 -17.85
N SER A 118 -4.53 58.63 -18.99
CA SER A 118 -3.36 58.04 -19.65
C SER A 118 -1.98 58.57 -19.24
N ASP A 119 -1.11 57.66 -18.79
CA ASP A 119 0.30 57.73 -19.13
C ASP A 119 0.88 56.33 -19.32
N ALA A 120 1.64 56.15 -20.40
CA ALA A 120 2.24 54.89 -20.81
C ALA A 120 3.76 54.99 -20.74
N SER A 121 4.32 54.82 -19.54
CA SER A 121 5.76 54.79 -19.30
C SER A 121 6.10 53.73 -18.25
N GLY A 122 6.96 52.78 -18.61
CA GLY A 122 7.40 51.72 -17.72
C GLY A 122 8.70 52.09 -17.03
N THR A 123 8.65 52.35 -15.72
CA THR A 123 9.85 52.55 -14.89
C THR A 123 9.93 51.46 -13.82
N ILE A 124 10.94 50.60 -13.91
CA ILE A 124 11.22 49.56 -12.92
C ILE A 124 11.83 50.23 -11.67
N MET A 125 11.16 50.10 -10.53
CA MET A 125 11.71 50.52 -9.24
C MET A 125 12.79 49.53 -8.78
N PRO A 126 13.99 49.97 -8.39
CA PRO A 126 15.04 49.08 -7.87
C PRO A 126 14.64 48.39 -6.56
N VAL A 127 15.15 47.18 -6.34
CA VAL A 127 15.04 46.48 -5.06
C VAL A 127 16.06 47.06 -4.09
N GLY A 128 15.62 47.45 -2.89
CA GLY A 128 16.50 47.99 -1.84
C GLY A 128 17.41 46.93 -1.21
N PRO A 129 18.43 47.35 -0.42
CA PRO A 129 19.42 46.44 0.16
C PRO A 129 18.83 45.38 1.10
N VAL A 130 19.55 44.27 1.25
CA VAL A 130 19.18 43.13 2.09
C VAL A 130 20.14 43.06 3.28
N ASP A 131 19.79 43.75 4.36
CA ASP A 131 20.49 43.64 5.65
C ASP A 131 19.78 42.62 6.54
N GLY A 132 20.55 41.68 7.08
CA GLY A 132 20.10 40.74 8.11
C GLY A 132 21.23 40.43 9.10
N PRO A 133 20.89 39.94 10.30
CA PRO A 133 21.81 39.14 11.10
C PRO A 133 21.30 37.70 11.27
N ASN A 134 22.24 36.80 11.59
CA ASN A 134 22.01 35.36 11.66
C ASN A 134 21.03 34.92 12.76
N VAL A 135 20.43 33.75 12.56
CA VAL A 135 19.79 32.94 13.61
C VAL A 135 20.68 31.72 13.88
N ASP A 136 20.88 31.39 15.16
CA ASP A 136 21.77 30.31 15.63
C ASP A 136 21.21 28.90 15.31
N PRO A 137 21.94 28.03 14.59
CA PRO A 137 21.41 26.77 14.06
C PRO A 137 21.52 25.55 15.00
N LEU A 138 21.44 25.69 16.33
CA LEU A 138 21.77 24.61 17.29
C LEU A 138 20.74 24.22 18.37
N THR A 139 19.42 24.20 18.08
CA THR A 139 18.46 23.35 18.83
C THR A 139 17.40 22.66 17.97
N ALA A 140 17.81 21.98 16.89
CA ALA A 140 16.93 21.05 16.17
C ALA A 140 17.08 19.62 16.71
N VAL A 141 16.14 19.17 17.56
CA VAL A 141 16.06 17.75 17.94
C VAL A 141 15.63 16.96 16.69
N PRO A 142 16.39 15.96 16.23
CA PRO A 142 16.03 15.20 15.05
C PRO A 142 14.85 14.27 15.36
N ALA A 143 13.64 14.70 14.98
CA ALA A 143 12.54 13.78 14.80
C ALA A 143 12.97 12.72 13.78
N HIS A 144 12.84 11.43 14.13
CA HIS A 144 13.08 10.36 13.16
C HIS A 144 12.20 10.60 11.92
N PRO A 145 12.73 10.44 10.69
CA PRO A 145 11.94 10.63 9.50
C PRO A 145 10.79 9.63 9.49
N ALA A 146 9.58 10.14 9.66
CA ALA A 146 8.41 9.53 9.04
C ALA A 146 8.72 9.39 7.54
N ALA A 147 8.22 8.33 6.91
CA ALA A 147 8.49 8.09 5.49
C ALA A 147 8.12 9.33 4.66
N ALA A 148 8.96 9.69 3.70
CA ALA A 148 8.69 10.78 2.78
C ALA A 148 7.54 10.38 1.84
N VAL A 149 6.31 10.62 2.29
CA VAL A 149 5.09 10.50 1.49
C VAL A 149 5.15 11.60 0.43
N ASP A 150 5.20 11.23 -0.85
CA ASP A 150 4.79 12.12 -1.93
C ASP A 150 3.27 12.30 -1.79
N PRO A 151 2.75 13.48 -1.40
CA PRO A 151 1.36 13.63 -0.98
C PRO A 151 0.41 13.34 -2.14
N GLY A 152 -0.18 12.14 -2.08
CA GLY A 152 -0.96 11.52 -3.14
C GLY A 152 -1.98 12.47 -3.75
N GLY A 153 -1.74 12.85 -5.00
CA GLY A 153 -2.39 13.99 -5.65
C GLY A 153 -3.91 14.03 -5.52
N LEU A 154 -4.46 15.23 -5.30
CA LEU A 154 -5.91 15.42 -5.25
C LEU A 154 -6.57 15.08 -6.60
N LYS A 155 -7.39 14.03 -6.60
CA LYS A 155 -8.21 13.52 -7.72
C LYS A 155 -9.24 14.54 -8.22
N ARG A 156 -9.57 15.52 -7.38
CA ARG A 156 -10.66 16.50 -7.50
C ARG A 156 -10.24 17.81 -6.83
N GLU A 157 -10.85 18.93 -7.23
CA GLU A 157 -10.67 20.16 -6.47
C GLU A 157 -11.32 20.02 -5.07
N VAL A 158 -10.62 20.42 -4.02
CA VAL A 158 -11.13 20.47 -2.65
C VAL A 158 -11.04 21.91 -2.17
N PHE A 159 -12.13 22.62 -2.42
CA PHE A 159 -12.35 24.02 -2.10
C PHE A 159 -12.88 24.12 -0.66
N GLY A 160 -12.58 25.21 0.05
CA GLY A 160 -13.13 25.42 1.39
C GLY A 160 -13.21 26.89 1.74
N PHE A 161 -14.37 27.32 2.22
CA PHE A 161 -14.55 28.69 2.68
C PHE A 161 -13.96 28.84 4.08
N LEU A 162 -13.11 29.85 4.27
CA LEU A 162 -12.56 30.29 5.55
C LEU A 162 -13.17 31.64 5.91
N PRO A 163 -14.23 31.69 6.72
CA PRO A 163 -14.80 32.93 7.21
C PRO A 163 -13.81 33.76 8.03
N TYR A 164 -14.01 35.09 8.08
CA TYR A 164 -13.18 35.96 8.90
C TYR A 164 -13.34 35.70 10.40
N TRP A 165 -14.49 35.20 10.86
CA TRP A 165 -14.66 34.75 12.25
C TRP A 165 -13.80 33.52 12.54
N GLU A 166 -13.80 32.51 11.68
CA GLU A 166 -12.93 31.32 11.77
C GLU A 166 -11.43 31.66 11.62
N LEU A 167 -11.08 32.62 10.76
CA LEU A 167 -9.70 33.16 10.71
C LEU A 167 -9.29 33.74 12.07
N SER A 168 -10.22 34.29 12.87
CA SER A 168 -9.94 34.86 14.19
C SER A 168 -9.81 33.83 15.31
N ASP A 169 -10.44 32.65 15.19
CA ASP A 169 -10.37 31.58 16.18
C ASP A 169 -8.96 30.95 16.25
N SER A 170 -8.70 30.17 17.30
CA SER A 170 -7.43 29.49 17.58
C SER A 170 -7.50 27.96 17.43
N SER A 171 -8.71 27.42 17.27
CA SER A 171 -9.01 26.00 17.09
C SER A 171 -9.23 25.60 15.62
N THR A 172 -9.43 26.58 14.73
CA THR A 172 -9.59 26.41 13.28
C THR A 172 -8.35 25.77 12.66
N ARG A 173 -8.51 24.54 12.18
CA ARG A 173 -7.43 23.73 11.60
C ARG A 173 -7.53 23.68 10.07
N LEU A 174 -6.44 23.99 9.39
CA LEU A 174 -6.30 23.84 7.93
C LEU A 174 -5.33 22.68 7.62
N ASP A 175 -5.82 21.66 6.91
CA ASP A 175 -5.04 20.46 6.55
C ASP A 175 -4.63 20.54 5.08
N TRP A 176 -3.53 21.26 4.83
CA TRP A 176 -3.18 21.76 3.51
C TRP A 176 -3.03 20.70 2.41
N GLU A 177 -2.61 19.48 2.76
CA GLU A 177 -2.51 18.35 1.84
C GLU A 177 -3.87 17.93 1.25
N LYS A 178 -4.95 18.09 2.03
CA LYS A 178 -6.31 17.70 1.65
C LYS A 178 -7.10 18.84 0.98
N LEU A 179 -6.58 20.07 1.01
CA LEU A 179 -7.18 21.25 0.39
C LEU A 179 -6.44 21.60 -0.92
N SER A 180 -7.17 22.03 -1.93
CA SER A 180 -6.58 22.64 -3.14
C SER A 180 -6.73 24.16 -3.17
N THR A 181 -7.78 24.68 -2.52
CA THR A 181 -8.22 26.07 -2.65
C THR A 181 -8.90 26.52 -1.36
N VAL A 182 -8.40 27.57 -0.70
CA VAL A 182 -9.06 28.22 0.44
C VAL A 182 -9.67 29.54 -0.02
N ALA A 183 -10.97 29.72 0.17
CA ALA A 183 -11.69 30.93 -0.18
C ALA A 183 -11.93 31.78 1.08
N TYR A 184 -11.25 32.93 1.18
CA TYR A 184 -11.45 33.85 2.29
C TYR A 184 -12.82 34.52 2.19
N PHE A 185 -13.68 34.27 3.18
CA PHE A 185 -15.05 34.77 3.22
C PHE A 185 -15.20 35.88 4.28
N GLY A 186 -15.37 37.15 3.90
CA GLY A 186 -15.32 37.71 2.56
C GLY A 186 -15.27 39.24 2.62
N VAL A 187 -15.38 39.89 1.47
CA VAL A 187 -15.41 41.35 1.35
C VAL A 187 -16.64 41.77 0.55
N GLY A 188 -17.52 42.56 1.15
CA GLY A 188 -18.71 43.08 0.47
C GLY A 188 -18.37 43.99 -0.72
N ALA A 189 -19.24 44.00 -1.74
CA ALA A 189 -19.22 44.97 -2.83
C ALA A 189 -20.28 46.06 -2.62
N THR A 190 -19.91 47.34 -2.81
CA THR A 190 -20.85 48.46 -2.69
C THR A 190 -21.70 48.66 -3.95
N LYS A 191 -22.80 49.41 -3.81
CA LYS A 191 -23.64 49.86 -4.94
C LYS A 191 -22.92 50.72 -5.99
N THR A 192 -21.69 51.18 -5.71
CA THR A 192 -20.82 51.96 -6.62
C THR A 192 -19.68 51.14 -7.22
N GLY A 193 -19.64 49.82 -6.98
CA GLY A 193 -18.56 48.95 -7.44
C GLY A 193 -17.25 49.18 -6.73
N ASP A 194 -17.27 49.72 -5.51
CA ASP A 194 -16.10 49.73 -4.64
C ASP A 194 -16.10 48.48 -3.77
N LEU A 195 -14.92 47.99 -3.38
CA LEU A 195 -14.81 47.02 -2.30
C LEU A 195 -15.17 47.71 -0.98
N LEU A 196 -15.95 47.06 -0.12
CA LEU A 196 -16.33 47.54 1.21
C LEU A 196 -15.13 47.44 2.15
N ARG A 197 -14.13 48.32 1.95
CA ARG A 197 -12.92 48.44 2.79
C ARG A 197 -13.17 49.24 4.08
N LYS A 198 -14.21 50.07 4.06
CA LYS A 198 -14.57 51.02 5.11
C LYS A 198 -16.07 50.93 5.42
N ASN A 199 -16.40 51.05 6.70
CA ASN A 199 -17.76 51.22 7.19
C ASN A 199 -18.20 52.68 7.07
N GLY A 200 -19.48 52.97 7.34
CA GLY A 200 -20.05 54.33 7.19
C GLY A 200 -19.48 55.39 8.15
N ASP A 201 -18.83 54.97 9.22
CA ASP A 201 -18.10 55.80 10.20
C ASP A 201 -16.61 56.03 9.85
N GLY A 202 -16.13 55.46 8.74
CA GLY A 202 -14.72 55.49 8.34
C GLY A 202 -13.83 54.46 9.04
N SER A 203 -14.36 53.62 9.94
CA SER A 203 -13.66 52.45 10.48
C SER A 203 -13.39 51.42 9.37
N THR A 204 -12.36 50.59 9.53
CA THR A 204 -12.05 49.54 8.55
C THR A 204 -13.01 48.37 8.76
N SER A 205 -13.66 47.90 7.69
CA SER A 205 -14.60 46.78 7.78
C SER A 205 -13.91 45.50 8.25
N VAL A 206 -14.60 44.66 9.02
CA VAL A 206 -14.03 43.40 9.55
C VAL A 206 -13.60 42.45 8.42
N GLY A 207 -14.38 42.39 7.33
CA GLY A 207 -14.04 41.64 6.13
C GLY A 207 -12.74 42.12 5.44
N TRP A 208 -12.47 43.42 5.39
CA TRP A 208 -11.21 43.94 4.81
C TRP A 208 -10.04 43.91 5.80
N SER A 209 -10.29 44.09 7.11
CA SER A 209 -9.25 43.96 8.13
C SER A 209 -8.73 42.52 8.20
N GLY A 210 -9.61 41.52 8.18
CA GLY A 210 -9.26 40.10 8.10
C GLY A 210 -8.45 39.77 6.84
N TRP A 211 -8.89 40.20 5.65
CA TRP A 211 -8.14 39.99 4.40
C TRP A 211 -6.71 40.56 4.49
N THR A 212 -6.58 41.77 5.02
CA THR A 212 -5.31 42.49 5.17
C THR A 212 -4.57 42.19 6.49
N SER A 213 -4.94 41.11 7.20
CA SER A 213 -4.36 40.75 8.51
C SER A 213 -3.02 40.02 8.43
N SER A 214 -2.32 39.94 9.56
CA SER A 214 -1.18 39.05 9.78
C SER A 214 -1.56 37.59 9.58
N LYS A 215 -2.60 37.12 10.29
CA LYS A 215 -3.13 35.76 10.17
C LYS A 215 -3.38 35.34 8.72
N MET A 216 -3.95 36.22 7.88
CA MET A 216 -4.19 35.91 6.47
C MET A 216 -2.90 35.85 5.64
N THR A 217 -1.82 36.54 6.04
CA THR A 217 -0.50 36.37 5.42
C THR A 217 0.10 35.00 5.76
N ASP A 218 -0.09 34.53 7.00
CA ASP A 218 0.37 33.21 7.43
C ASP A 218 -0.41 32.10 6.71
N VAL A 219 -1.74 32.24 6.60
CA VAL A 219 -2.62 31.36 5.82
C VAL A 219 -2.21 31.28 4.35
N ILE A 220 -1.92 32.41 3.70
CA ILE A 220 -1.49 32.42 2.28
C ILE A 220 -0.11 31.77 2.10
N ASN A 221 0.88 32.14 2.93
CA ASN A 221 2.21 31.54 2.84
C ASN A 221 2.16 30.01 3.08
N ALA A 222 1.36 29.54 4.05
CA ALA A 222 1.21 28.11 4.34
C ALA A 222 0.45 27.34 3.24
N ALA A 223 -0.57 27.96 2.62
CA ALA A 223 -1.24 27.42 1.45
C ALA A 223 -0.25 27.23 0.29
N HIS A 224 0.47 28.30 -0.08
CA HIS A 224 1.39 28.31 -1.21
C HIS A 224 2.56 27.33 -1.01
N GLY A 225 3.13 27.27 0.20
CA GLY A 225 4.17 26.30 0.56
C GLY A 225 3.71 24.84 0.49
N SER A 226 2.40 24.61 0.49
CA SER A 226 1.77 23.28 0.36
C SER A 226 1.17 23.02 -1.03
N GLY A 227 1.32 23.96 -1.99
CA GLY A 227 0.69 23.90 -3.31
C GLY A 227 -0.84 24.03 -3.30
N ALA A 228 -1.43 24.64 -2.26
CA ALA A 228 -2.83 25.03 -2.22
C ALA A 228 -2.98 26.52 -2.56
N ARG A 229 -4.09 26.87 -3.20
CA ARG A 229 -4.46 28.25 -3.55
C ARG A 229 -5.13 29.00 -2.39
N VAL A 230 -5.08 30.33 -2.45
CA VAL A 230 -6.01 31.21 -1.74
C VAL A 230 -6.77 32.10 -2.72
N VAL A 231 -8.10 32.15 -2.62
CA VAL A 231 -8.97 33.07 -3.38
C VAL A 231 -9.72 34.02 -2.45
N LEU A 232 -10.07 35.20 -2.94
CA LEU A 232 -10.87 36.21 -2.22
C LEU A 232 -12.36 36.04 -2.53
N THR A 233 -13.24 35.82 -1.56
CA THR A 233 -14.70 35.86 -1.80
C THR A 233 -15.24 37.28 -1.72
N ILE A 234 -16.00 37.67 -2.75
CA ILE A 234 -16.64 38.99 -2.88
C ILE A 234 -18.15 38.83 -2.77
N GLN A 235 -18.76 39.49 -1.77
CA GLN A 235 -20.16 39.30 -1.38
C GLN A 235 -21.07 40.41 -1.92
N SER A 236 -22.25 40.07 -2.45
CA SER A 236 -23.29 41.05 -2.80
C SER A 236 -24.70 40.46 -2.72
N PHE A 237 -25.35 40.60 -1.57
CA PHE A 237 -26.62 39.92 -1.27
C PHE A 237 -27.87 40.73 -1.63
N ALA A 238 -28.80 40.12 -2.36
CA ALA A 238 -30.09 40.67 -2.78
C ALA A 238 -31.30 40.10 -2.01
N TRP A 239 -31.09 39.37 -0.92
CA TRP A 239 -32.17 38.78 -0.08
C TRP A 239 -33.08 39.78 0.64
N SER A 240 -32.72 41.06 0.68
CA SER A 240 -33.53 42.15 1.24
C SER A 240 -33.78 43.24 0.20
N ALA A 241 -34.82 44.06 0.39
CA ALA A 241 -35.14 45.15 -0.55
C ALA A 241 -33.95 46.12 -0.74
N THR A 242 -33.25 46.48 0.35
CA THR A 242 -32.05 47.31 0.31
C THR A 242 -30.88 46.59 -0.38
N GLY A 243 -30.69 45.29 -0.11
CA GLY A 243 -29.68 44.47 -0.76
C GLY A 243 -29.90 44.39 -2.28
N ALA A 244 -31.13 44.09 -2.71
CA ALA A 244 -31.52 44.05 -4.12
C ALA A 244 -31.35 45.41 -4.80
N SER A 245 -31.70 46.52 -4.13
CA SER A 245 -31.47 47.87 -4.65
C SER A 245 -29.96 48.15 -4.85
N ASN A 246 -29.13 47.79 -3.87
CA ASN A 246 -27.68 47.94 -3.95
C ASN A 246 -27.06 47.08 -5.07
N GLN A 247 -27.45 45.80 -5.16
CA GLN A 247 -26.93 44.87 -6.18
C GLN A 247 -27.39 45.29 -7.59
N LYS A 248 -28.62 45.80 -7.76
CA LYS A 248 -29.07 46.39 -9.05
C LYS A 248 -28.28 47.63 -9.45
N ALA A 249 -28.01 48.54 -8.51
CA ALA A 249 -27.19 49.73 -8.79
C ALA A 249 -25.71 49.39 -9.11
N LEU A 250 -25.17 48.34 -8.49
CA LEU A 250 -23.86 47.76 -8.83
C LEU A 250 -23.89 47.14 -10.24
N LEU A 251 -24.79 46.19 -10.47
CA LEU A 251 -24.83 45.39 -11.69
C LEU A 251 -25.27 46.20 -12.91
N GLY A 252 -26.23 47.13 -12.81
CA GLY A 252 -26.73 47.91 -13.96
C GLY A 252 -25.69 48.82 -14.61
N SER A 253 -24.78 49.40 -13.83
CA SER A 253 -23.76 50.35 -14.32
C SER A 253 -22.51 49.64 -14.82
N SER A 254 -22.19 49.78 -16.11
CA SER A 254 -20.93 49.30 -16.69
C SER A 254 -19.69 49.90 -16.01
N GLY A 255 -19.79 51.17 -15.58
CA GLY A 255 -18.77 51.83 -14.77
C GLY A 255 -18.56 51.18 -13.41
N ASN A 256 -19.64 50.79 -12.72
CA ASN A 256 -19.58 50.12 -11.41
C ASN A 256 -19.04 48.69 -11.56
N ARG A 257 -19.51 47.92 -12.56
CA ARG A 257 -18.96 46.59 -12.89
C ARG A 257 -17.45 46.65 -13.15
N ALA A 258 -16.99 47.64 -13.93
CA ALA A 258 -15.57 47.82 -14.24
C ALA A 258 -14.76 48.35 -13.03
N ASN A 259 -15.35 49.18 -12.16
CA ASN A 259 -14.72 49.60 -10.91
C ASN A 259 -14.44 48.40 -10.00
N LEU A 260 -15.46 47.55 -9.81
CA LEU A 260 -15.35 46.38 -8.93
C LEU A 260 -14.31 45.38 -9.46
N ALA A 261 -14.35 45.07 -10.76
CA ALA A 261 -13.41 44.17 -11.39
C ALA A 261 -11.94 44.63 -11.24
N ARG A 262 -11.65 45.92 -11.46
CA ARG A 262 -10.30 46.48 -11.20
C ARG A 262 -9.89 46.38 -9.74
N GLN A 263 -10.80 46.68 -8.81
CA GLN A 263 -10.50 46.61 -7.37
C GLN A 263 -10.28 45.18 -6.90
N ILE A 264 -10.99 44.20 -7.47
CA ILE A 264 -10.77 42.76 -7.27
C ILE A 264 -9.38 42.35 -7.76
N ALA A 265 -9.06 42.58 -9.04
CA ALA A 265 -7.78 42.18 -9.62
C ALA A 265 -6.59 42.83 -8.90
N ALA A 266 -6.72 44.10 -8.53
CA ALA A 266 -5.74 44.79 -7.68
C ALA A 266 -5.62 44.17 -6.29
N ALA A 267 -6.73 43.80 -5.63
CA ALA A 267 -6.71 43.17 -4.31
C ALA A 267 -6.08 41.77 -4.32
N VAL A 268 -6.33 40.97 -5.37
CA VAL A 268 -5.71 39.65 -5.58
C VAL A 268 -4.21 39.80 -5.80
N ARG A 269 -3.80 40.62 -6.77
CA ARG A 269 -2.38 40.92 -7.08
C ARG A 269 -1.61 41.45 -5.88
N ASP A 270 -2.15 42.48 -5.23
CA ASP A 270 -1.41 43.21 -4.19
C ASP A 270 -1.30 42.38 -2.91
N ARG A 271 -2.26 41.47 -2.66
CA ARG A 271 -2.18 40.49 -1.58
C ARG A 271 -1.18 39.36 -1.85
N GLY A 272 -1.06 38.95 -3.12
CA GLY A 272 -0.45 37.67 -3.50
C GLY A 272 -1.42 36.52 -3.25
N ALA A 273 -2.62 36.62 -3.81
CA ALA A 273 -3.61 35.56 -3.83
C ALA A 273 -3.82 35.06 -5.27
N ASP A 274 -4.49 33.92 -5.42
CA ASP A 274 -4.53 33.15 -6.67
C ASP A 274 -5.83 33.28 -7.45
N GLY A 275 -6.75 34.13 -7.00
CA GLY A 275 -8.04 34.31 -7.66
C GLY A 275 -9.11 34.93 -6.79
N VAL A 276 -10.34 34.83 -7.29
CA VAL A 276 -11.55 35.40 -6.66
C VAL A 276 -12.72 34.42 -6.76
N ASN A 277 -13.57 34.44 -5.75
CA ASN A 277 -14.90 33.82 -5.78
C ASN A 277 -15.97 34.93 -5.70
N LEU A 278 -17.02 34.85 -6.52
CA LEU A 278 -18.10 35.84 -6.53
C LEU A 278 -19.36 35.25 -5.88
N ASP A 279 -19.70 35.75 -4.70
CA ASP A 279 -20.86 35.35 -3.91
C ASP A 279 -21.98 36.41 -4.06
N PHE A 280 -22.92 36.15 -4.96
CA PHE A 280 -23.97 37.10 -5.36
C PHE A 280 -25.37 36.48 -5.21
N GLU A 281 -25.87 36.37 -3.98
CA GLU A 281 -27.12 35.66 -3.70
C GLU A 281 -28.37 36.54 -3.50
N PRO A 282 -29.51 36.20 -4.13
CA PRO A 282 -29.55 35.68 -5.50
C PRO A 282 -29.00 36.75 -6.46
N ILE A 283 -28.89 36.43 -7.74
CA ILE A 283 -28.83 37.50 -8.74
C ILE A 283 -30.18 38.24 -8.69
N ALA A 284 -30.15 39.57 -8.60
CA ALA A 284 -31.37 40.36 -8.53
C ALA A 284 -32.26 40.12 -9.76
N ALA A 285 -33.57 40.05 -9.56
CA ALA A 285 -34.51 39.77 -10.64
C ALA A 285 -34.33 40.76 -11.81
N THR A 286 -34.19 40.21 -13.03
CA THR A 286 -33.83 40.87 -14.31
C THR A 286 -32.38 41.37 -14.49
N TYR A 287 -31.41 40.91 -13.68
CA TYR A 287 -30.00 41.36 -13.76
C TYR A 287 -28.99 40.22 -14.03
N ALA A 288 -29.44 39.15 -14.71
CA ALA A 288 -28.61 37.98 -15.02
C ALA A 288 -27.51 38.33 -16.04
N ASP A 289 -27.87 39.01 -17.13
CA ASP A 289 -26.94 39.38 -18.20
C ASP A 289 -25.89 40.38 -17.67
N GLU A 290 -26.27 41.30 -16.81
CA GLU A 290 -25.36 42.21 -16.11
C GLU A 290 -24.38 41.48 -15.18
N PHE A 291 -24.79 40.37 -14.55
CA PHE A 291 -23.88 39.51 -13.79
C PHE A 291 -22.90 38.78 -14.71
N THR A 292 -23.36 38.23 -15.84
CA THR A 292 -22.46 37.67 -16.88
C THR A 292 -21.46 38.71 -17.38
N LEU A 293 -21.88 39.96 -17.57
CA LEU A 293 -21.00 41.08 -17.92
C LEU A 293 -20.03 41.47 -16.79
N LEU A 294 -20.39 41.27 -15.52
CA LEU A 294 -19.47 41.40 -14.40
C LEU A 294 -18.42 40.27 -14.40
N VAL A 295 -18.84 39.01 -14.51
CA VAL A 295 -17.95 37.83 -14.57
C VAL A 295 -16.93 37.98 -15.69
N LYS A 296 -17.37 38.33 -16.90
CA LYS A 296 -16.50 38.60 -18.05
C LYS A 296 -15.49 39.72 -17.78
N LYS A 297 -15.91 40.77 -17.08
CA LYS A 297 -15.03 41.91 -16.76
C LYS A 297 -14.05 41.58 -15.64
N VAL A 298 -14.43 40.77 -14.65
CA VAL A 298 -13.53 40.26 -13.61
C VAL A 298 -12.43 39.38 -14.22
N ARG A 299 -12.80 38.44 -15.11
CA ARG A 299 -11.84 37.62 -15.88
C ARG A 299 -10.82 38.51 -16.60
N SER A 300 -11.31 39.44 -17.43
CA SER A 300 -10.47 40.38 -18.21
C SER A 300 -9.54 41.26 -17.37
N GLU A 301 -9.91 41.66 -16.15
CA GLU A 301 -9.03 42.45 -15.27
C GLU A 301 -8.02 41.56 -14.52
N LEU A 302 -8.34 40.29 -14.26
CA LEU A 302 -7.38 39.30 -13.74
C LEU A 302 -6.32 38.96 -14.80
N ASP A 303 -6.73 38.71 -16.05
CA ASP A 303 -5.84 38.36 -17.17
C ASP A 303 -4.85 39.50 -17.48
N ALA A 304 -5.30 40.75 -17.35
CA ALA A 304 -4.48 41.94 -17.49
C ALA A 304 -3.43 42.11 -16.37
N VAL A 305 -3.54 41.34 -15.28
CA VAL A 305 -2.48 41.21 -14.27
C VAL A 305 -1.62 39.98 -14.55
N HIS A 306 -2.23 38.79 -14.66
CA HIS A 306 -1.56 37.53 -14.93
C HIS A 306 -2.56 36.45 -15.35
N ALA A 307 -2.20 35.61 -16.32
CA ALA A 307 -2.98 34.42 -16.68
C ALA A 307 -2.97 33.38 -15.53
N GLY A 308 -3.95 32.49 -15.49
CA GLY A 308 -3.99 31.38 -14.52
C GLY A 308 -4.50 31.73 -13.12
N TYR A 309 -4.92 32.98 -12.86
CA TYR A 309 -5.76 33.30 -11.70
C TYR A 309 -7.12 32.59 -11.81
N GLN A 310 -7.60 32.05 -10.69
CA GLN A 310 -8.89 31.36 -10.61
C GLN A 310 -10.06 32.35 -10.49
N LEU A 311 -11.15 32.06 -11.20
CA LEU A 311 -12.43 32.77 -11.07
C LEU A 311 -13.55 31.77 -10.85
N THR A 312 -14.19 31.79 -9.70
CA THR A 312 -15.39 30.99 -9.40
C THR A 312 -16.55 31.88 -8.96
N PHE A 313 -17.77 31.35 -8.96
CA PHE A 313 -18.92 32.05 -8.37
C PHE A 313 -19.90 31.07 -7.72
N ASP A 314 -20.58 31.53 -6.69
CA ASP A 314 -21.48 30.70 -5.89
C ASP A 314 -22.88 30.67 -6.48
N THR A 315 -23.54 29.52 -6.37
CA THR A 315 -24.94 29.34 -6.79
C THR A 315 -25.70 28.55 -5.73
N THR A 316 -27.00 28.80 -5.58
CA THR A 316 -27.82 28.09 -4.58
C THR A 316 -28.10 26.64 -4.96
N GLY A 317 -28.42 25.77 -3.99
CA GLY A 317 -28.78 24.36 -4.25
C GLY A 317 -29.89 24.19 -5.29
N TRP A 318 -30.83 25.14 -5.39
CA TRP A 318 -31.65 25.31 -6.58
C TRP A 318 -31.02 26.30 -7.56
N ILE A 319 -31.05 25.97 -8.85
CA ILE A 319 -30.43 26.74 -9.94
C ILE A 319 -30.97 28.17 -10.14
N GLY A 320 -32.12 28.49 -9.53
CA GLY A 320 -32.64 29.86 -9.44
C GLY A 320 -32.71 30.58 -10.78
N ASN A 321 -32.04 31.73 -10.86
CA ASN A 321 -31.87 32.57 -12.04
C ASN A 321 -30.38 32.82 -12.37
N TYR A 322 -29.47 31.93 -11.97
CA TYR A 322 -28.05 32.06 -12.27
C TYR A 322 -27.76 31.76 -13.75
N PRO A 323 -27.03 32.62 -14.48
CA PRO A 323 -26.73 32.46 -15.92
C PRO A 323 -25.53 31.53 -16.14
N ILE A 324 -25.63 30.28 -15.65
CA ILE A 324 -24.46 29.41 -15.49
C ILE A 324 -23.79 29.00 -16.81
N GLU A 325 -24.53 28.90 -17.90
CA GLU A 325 -24.00 28.60 -19.23
C GLU A 325 -23.06 29.71 -19.71
N ASP A 326 -23.58 30.95 -19.81
CA ASP A 326 -22.82 32.09 -20.30
C ASP A 326 -21.69 32.46 -19.33
N ALA A 327 -21.95 32.45 -18.01
CA ALA A 327 -20.96 32.78 -17.00
C ALA A 327 -19.88 31.69 -16.77
N THR A 328 -20.02 30.49 -17.37
CA THR A 328 -18.94 29.46 -17.40
C THR A 328 -18.48 29.12 -18.83
N GLY A 329 -18.72 30.01 -19.80
CA GLY A 329 -18.17 29.90 -21.15
C GLY A 329 -16.64 30.07 -21.23
N PRO A 330 -16.05 30.02 -22.45
CA PRO A 330 -14.66 30.42 -22.67
C PRO A 330 -14.44 31.90 -22.32
N GLY A 331 -13.36 32.23 -21.60
CA GLY A 331 -13.10 33.61 -21.14
C GLY A 331 -14.08 34.12 -20.09
N MET A 332 -14.59 33.22 -19.23
CA MET A 332 -15.52 33.49 -18.12
C MET A 332 -15.02 32.78 -16.85
N ALA A 333 -15.91 32.36 -15.94
CA ALA A 333 -15.52 31.63 -14.73
C ALA A 333 -14.99 30.21 -15.03
N ASP A 334 -14.10 29.73 -14.16
CA ASP A 334 -13.52 28.38 -14.17
C ASP A 334 -14.55 27.32 -13.77
N ALA A 335 -15.38 27.63 -12.78
CA ALA A 335 -16.44 26.78 -12.26
C ALA A 335 -17.47 27.58 -11.44
N ILE A 336 -18.63 26.97 -11.22
CA ILE A 336 -19.55 27.34 -10.14
C ILE A 336 -19.27 26.51 -8.88
N VAL A 337 -19.56 27.09 -7.72
CA VAL A 337 -19.64 26.39 -6.45
C VAL A 337 -21.11 26.34 -6.02
N ILE A 338 -21.73 25.15 -6.16
CA ILE A 338 -23.15 24.97 -5.81
C ILE A 338 -23.26 24.76 -4.31
N MET A 339 -24.01 25.60 -3.60
CA MET A 339 -24.36 25.42 -2.20
C MET A 339 -25.31 24.24 -2.01
N GLY A 340 -24.75 23.04 -1.93
CA GLY A 340 -25.45 21.76 -1.79
C GLY A 340 -26.01 21.51 -0.40
N TYR A 341 -26.65 22.52 0.20
CA TYR A 341 -27.18 22.55 1.55
C TYR A 341 -28.36 23.55 1.67
N ASP A 342 -28.85 23.79 2.89
CA ASP A 342 -30.05 24.56 3.21
C ASP A 342 -31.35 24.17 2.48
N TYR A 343 -31.46 22.93 1.96
CA TYR A 343 -32.72 22.43 1.38
C TYR A 343 -33.88 22.40 2.39
N ARG A 344 -33.57 22.49 3.69
CA ARG A 344 -34.51 22.79 4.77
C ARG A 344 -33.99 23.94 5.63
N SER A 345 -34.76 25.01 5.74
CA SER A 345 -34.43 26.17 6.56
C SER A 345 -35.25 26.21 7.86
N ALA A 346 -35.08 27.28 8.65
CA ALA A 346 -35.77 27.46 9.94
C ALA A 346 -37.31 27.29 9.87
N SER A 347 -37.93 27.64 8.73
CA SER A 347 -39.37 27.61 8.50
C SER A 347 -39.86 26.46 7.59
N SER A 348 -39.08 25.39 7.42
CA SER A 348 -39.60 24.15 6.82
C SER A 348 -40.70 23.54 7.72
N SER A 349 -41.83 23.11 7.14
CA SER A 349 -42.96 22.52 7.88
C SER A 349 -42.62 21.17 8.53
N THR A 350 -41.78 20.39 7.85
CA THR A 350 -41.21 19.12 8.30
C THR A 350 -39.71 19.31 8.49
N VAL A 351 -39.16 18.82 9.60
CA VAL A 351 -37.71 18.84 9.86
C VAL A 351 -37.03 17.66 9.15
N GLY A 352 -35.71 17.70 9.03
CA GLY A 352 -34.91 16.64 8.40
C GLY A 352 -33.51 17.15 8.09
N SER A 353 -32.77 16.46 7.23
CA SER A 353 -31.49 16.95 6.73
C SER A 353 -31.61 18.33 6.07
N ILE A 354 -30.60 19.18 6.29
CA ILE A 354 -30.38 20.39 5.49
C ILE A 354 -29.69 20.10 4.16
N ALA A 355 -29.14 18.90 3.98
CA ALA A 355 -28.42 18.44 2.81
C ALA A 355 -28.68 16.93 2.58
N PRO A 356 -29.94 16.53 2.28
CA PRO A 356 -30.25 15.13 2.00
C PRO A 356 -29.48 14.65 0.76
N ILE A 357 -29.05 13.38 0.75
CA ILE A 357 -28.46 12.74 -0.44
C ILE A 357 -29.48 11.96 -1.28
N GLY A 358 -30.68 11.76 -0.72
CA GLY A 358 -31.81 11.03 -1.29
C GLY A 358 -33.09 11.37 -0.53
N GLY A 359 -34.25 11.16 -1.13
CA GLY A 359 -35.54 11.23 -0.42
C GLY A 359 -36.75 11.44 -1.32
N SER A 360 -37.86 11.86 -0.71
CA SER A 360 -39.08 12.33 -1.39
C SER A 360 -39.14 13.85 -1.54
N THR A 361 -38.09 14.56 -1.12
CA THR A 361 -37.93 16.01 -1.26
C THR A 361 -36.61 16.32 -1.95
N TYR A 362 -36.61 17.31 -2.85
CA TYR A 362 -35.45 17.74 -3.65
C TYR A 362 -34.14 17.78 -2.84
N ASP A 363 -33.10 17.20 -3.43
CA ASP A 363 -31.88 16.81 -2.72
C ASP A 363 -30.59 17.11 -3.52
N VAL A 364 -29.44 16.67 -2.99
CA VAL A 364 -28.11 16.85 -3.62
C VAL A 364 -27.97 16.08 -4.94
N ASN A 365 -28.67 14.95 -5.13
CA ASN A 365 -28.67 14.20 -6.39
C ASN A 365 -29.50 14.91 -7.47
N ASP A 366 -30.69 15.41 -7.12
CA ASP A 366 -31.52 16.23 -8.01
C ASP A 366 -30.82 17.54 -8.39
N THR A 367 -30.13 18.16 -7.44
CA THR A 367 -29.29 19.34 -7.67
C THR A 367 -28.23 19.06 -8.74
N LEU A 368 -27.35 18.08 -8.51
CA LEU A 368 -26.34 17.73 -9.50
C LEU A 368 -26.94 17.32 -10.85
N LYS A 369 -28.11 16.68 -10.86
CA LYS A 369 -28.84 16.36 -12.10
C LYS A 369 -29.29 17.62 -12.84
N SER A 370 -29.91 18.61 -12.17
CA SER A 370 -30.36 19.87 -12.77
C SER A 370 -29.21 20.73 -13.33
N TYR A 371 -28.06 20.74 -12.66
CA TYR A 371 -26.88 21.49 -13.12
C TYR A 371 -26.11 20.76 -14.24
N LEU A 372 -25.96 19.43 -14.17
CA LEU A 372 -25.28 18.63 -15.22
C LEU A 372 -26.04 18.57 -16.54
N THR A 373 -27.34 18.87 -16.57
CA THR A 373 -28.10 19.05 -17.82
C THR A 373 -27.85 20.38 -18.53
N ARG A 374 -27.11 21.31 -17.92
CA ARG A 374 -26.88 22.67 -18.43
C ARG A 374 -25.40 23.01 -18.65
N ILE A 375 -24.50 22.58 -17.76
CA ILE A 375 -23.05 22.79 -17.91
C ILE A 375 -22.24 21.51 -17.69
N ALA A 376 -21.02 21.48 -18.25
CA ALA A 376 -20.13 20.33 -18.14
C ALA A 376 -19.71 20.06 -16.68
N ALA A 377 -19.52 18.78 -16.33
CA ALA A 377 -19.13 18.35 -14.98
C ALA A 377 -17.84 19.03 -14.47
N SER A 378 -16.89 19.31 -15.37
CA SER A 378 -15.65 20.05 -15.10
C SER A 378 -15.84 21.52 -14.71
N ARG A 379 -17.06 22.06 -14.79
CA ARG A 379 -17.46 23.40 -14.33
C ARG A 379 -18.21 23.39 -12.99
N ILE A 380 -18.40 22.24 -12.34
CA ILE A 380 -19.23 22.11 -11.13
C ILE A 380 -18.38 21.70 -9.91
N ILE A 381 -18.40 22.51 -8.86
CA ILE A 381 -17.90 22.16 -7.52
C ILE A 381 -19.14 22.03 -6.59
N LEU A 382 -19.25 20.92 -5.85
CA LEU A 382 -20.37 20.69 -4.93
C LEU A 382 -20.03 21.15 -3.50
N GLY A 383 -20.69 22.20 -3.00
CA GLY A 383 -20.70 22.59 -1.61
C GLY A 383 -21.35 21.55 -0.69
N VAL A 384 -20.70 21.26 0.45
CA VAL A 384 -21.22 20.41 1.53
C VAL A 384 -21.16 21.14 2.87
N PRO A 385 -22.10 20.85 3.80
CA PRO A 385 -22.14 21.50 5.11
C PRO A 385 -21.22 20.77 6.11
N TYR A 386 -20.36 21.52 6.78
CA TYR A 386 -19.73 21.17 8.06
C TYR A 386 -20.55 21.74 9.23
N TYR A 387 -21.87 21.80 9.05
CA TYR A 387 -22.85 22.20 10.05
C TYR A 387 -24.12 21.35 9.89
N GLY A 388 -25.04 21.51 10.82
CA GLY A 388 -26.41 20.99 10.77
C GLY A 388 -27.41 22.06 11.19
N ARG A 389 -28.68 21.69 11.30
CA ARG A 389 -29.71 22.59 11.84
C ARG A 389 -30.55 21.87 12.88
N ALA A 390 -30.84 22.59 13.96
CA ALA A 390 -31.72 22.16 15.04
C ALA A 390 -33.08 22.84 14.94
N TRP A 391 -34.14 22.11 15.25
CA TRP A 391 -35.52 22.60 15.31
C TRP A 391 -36.21 22.09 16.58
N SER A 392 -37.24 22.78 17.04
CA SER A 392 -38.21 22.24 18.00
C SER A 392 -39.32 21.48 17.25
N THR A 393 -39.72 20.33 17.80
CA THR A 393 -40.57 19.34 17.14
C THR A 393 -41.73 18.90 18.03
N SER A 394 -42.85 18.51 17.41
CA SER A 394 -44.03 18.02 18.14
C SER A 394 -43.82 16.66 18.79
N THR A 395 -43.01 15.78 18.18
CA THR A 395 -42.69 14.45 18.69
C THR A 395 -41.19 14.16 18.54
N SER A 396 -40.74 13.05 19.12
CA SER A 396 -39.37 12.54 18.93
C SER A 396 -39.17 11.75 17.63
N ALA A 397 -40.23 11.49 16.85
CA ALA A 397 -40.18 10.64 15.66
C ALA A 397 -39.41 11.32 14.50
N LEU A 398 -38.69 10.52 13.71
CA LEU A 398 -37.95 10.97 12.53
C LEU A 398 -38.84 11.84 11.63
N ASN A 399 -38.30 12.96 11.13
CA ASN A 399 -38.98 13.91 10.24
C ASN A 399 -40.31 14.42 10.84
N SER A 400 -40.31 14.77 12.13
CA SER A 400 -41.47 15.38 12.82
C SER A 400 -41.86 16.73 12.21
N LYS A 401 -43.12 17.13 12.43
CA LYS A 401 -43.58 18.51 12.24
C LYS A 401 -42.73 19.48 13.07
N ASN A 402 -42.30 20.57 12.42
CA ASN A 402 -41.61 21.69 13.03
C ASN A 402 -42.60 22.55 13.84
N ILE A 403 -42.21 22.91 15.06
CA ILE A 403 -42.94 23.84 15.94
C ILE A 403 -42.03 24.96 16.49
N SER A 404 -40.87 25.18 15.86
CA SER A 404 -39.89 26.20 16.25
C SER A 404 -40.48 27.61 16.25
N GLY A 405 -40.03 28.44 17.19
CA GLY A 405 -40.50 29.82 17.38
C GLY A 405 -40.42 30.23 18.85
N THR A 406 -40.79 31.46 19.18
CA THR A 406 -40.59 32.08 20.51
C THR A 406 -41.03 31.19 21.68
N LYS A 407 -42.20 30.53 21.59
CA LYS A 407 -42.69 29.61 22.63
C LYS A 407 -41.79 28.39 22.82
N ASN A 408 -41.42 27.70 21.74
CA ASN A 408 -40.78 26.38 21.80
C ASN A 408 -39.26 26.44 21.62
N GLY A 409 -38.67 27.63 21.49
CA GLY A 409 -37.29 27.83 21.06
C GLY A 409 -37.16 27.89 19.53
N ALA A 410 -36.27 28.75 19.05
CA ALA A 410 -36.03 28.97 17.62
C ALA A 410 -35.32 27.79 16.94
N SER A 411 -35.42 27.71 15.62
CA SER A 411 -34.48 26.90 14.83
C SER A 411 -33.14 27.62 14.76
N ALA A 412 -32.04 26.88 14.77
CA ALA A 412 -30.69 27.43 14.71
C ALA A 412 -29.78 26.50 13.89
N ALA A 413 -28.87 27.09 13.10
CA ALA A 413 -27.72 26.36 12.58
C ALA A 413 -26.82 25.91 13.75
N VAL A 414 -26.08 24.82 13.56
CA VAL A 414 -25.19 24.23 14.58
C VAL A 414 -23.96 23.66 13.88
N ILE A 415 -22.79 24.27 14.10
CA ILE A 415 -21.50 23.82 13.55
C ILE A 415 -21.19 22.35 13.91
N TYR A 416 -20.43 21.65 13.08
CA TYR A 416 -20.18 20.21 13.21
C TYR A 416 -19.65 19.83 14.60
N GLY A 417 -18.70 20.58 15.14
CA GLY A 417 -18.11 20.31 16.46
C GLY A 417 -19.15 20.24 17.58
N THR A 418 -20.11 21.18 17.56
CA THR A 418 -21.22 21.25 18.51
C THR A 418 -22.29 20.20 18.22
N ALA A 419 -22.66 19.99 16.95
CA ALA A 419 -23.69 19.03 16.57
C ALA A 419 -23.29 17.57 16.89
N ARG A 420 -22.02 17.24 16.66
CA ARG A 420 -21.39 15.98 17.04
C ARG A 420 -21.40 15.76 18.56
N GLN A 421 -21.21 16.83 19.35
CA GLN A 421 -21.23 16.74 20.81
C GLN A 421 -22.64 16.46 21.33
N TYR A 422 -23.65 17.23 20.90
CA TYR A 422 -25.07 16.93 21.19
C TYR A 422 -25.47 15.50 20.83
N ALA A 423 -24.97 14.97 19.71
CA ALA A 423 -25.23 13.58 19.29
C ALA A 423 -24.45 12.53 20.09
N ALA A 424 -23.39 12.88 20.81
CA ALA A 424 -22.77 12.02 21.80
C ALA A 424 -23.58 12.03 23.11
N ASP A 425 -23.96 13.23 23.58
CA ASP A 425 -24.60 13.46 24.88
C ASP A 425 -26.06 12.98 24.93
N HIS A 426 -26.74 12.87 23.79
CA HIS A 426 -28.15 12.47 23.67
C HIS A 426 -28.37 11.23 22.80
N GLY A 427 -27.29 10.59 22.35
CA GLY A 427 -27.34 9.45 21.44
C GLY A 427 -27.48 9.86 19.97
N LYS A 428 -26.73 9.18 19.11
CA LYS A 428 -26.65 9.45 17.67
C LYS A 428 -27.49 8.46 16.89
N LEU A 429 -28.50 8.97 16.21
CA LEU A 429 -29.37 8.25 15.28
C LEU A 429 -28.92 8.49 13.83
N TRP A 430 -29.53 7.77 12.90
CA TRP A 430 -29.24 7.85 11.47
C TRP A 430 -30.55 7.91 10.68
N ASP A 431 -30.61 8.74 9.65
CA ASP A 431 -31.67 8.67 8.64
C ASP A 431 -31.15 7.82 7.46
N PRO A 432 -31.71 6.62 7.20
CA PRO A 432 -31.26 5.74 6.13
C PRO A 432 -31.66 6.22 4.73
N VAL A 433 -32.65 7.11 4.60
CA VAL A 433 -33.15 7.66 3.34
C VAL A 433 -32.36 8.91 2.98
N GLU A 434 -32.24 9.85 3.92
CA GLU A 434 -31.57 11.14 3.68
C GLU A 434 -30.06 11.08 3.83
N GLY A 435 -29.54 9.99 4.41
CA GLY A 435 -28.11 9.68 4.47
C GLY A 435 -27.31 10.50 5.48
N VAL A 436 -27.95 11.01 6.53
CA VAL A 436 -27.33 11.86 7.55
C VAL A 436 -27.47 11.33 8.98
N ALA A 437 -26.66 11.87 9.90
CA ALA A 437 -26.84 11.63 11.32
C ALA A 437 -27.87 12.62 11.90
N TRP A 438 -28.55 12.21 12.96
CA TRP A 438 -29.39 13.10 13.75
C TRP A 438 -29.37 12.72 15.22
N THR A 439 -29.89 13.61 16.06
CA THR A 439 -30.12 13.33 17.49
C THR A 439 -31.42 13.99 17.94
N VAL A 440 -32.03 13.44 18.98
CA VAL A 440 -33.32 13.88 19.51
C VAL A 440 -33.29 13.93 21.03
N TYR A 441 -33.70 15.07 21.58
CA TYR A 441 -33.56 15.39 23.00
C TYR A 441 -34.68 16.34 23.45
N ARG A 442 -34.81 16.59 24.75
CA ARG A 442 -35.68 17.64 25.26
C ARG A 442 -34.84 18.79 25.79
N ARG A 443 -35.12 20.00 25.31
CA ARG A 443 -34.54 21.24 25.81
C ARG A 443 -35.65 22.11 26.39
N GLU A 444 -35.37 22.75 27.51
CA GLU A 444 -36.27 23.73 28.11
C GLU A 444 -36.09 25.09 27.44
N ASN A 445 -37.21 25.79 27.21
CA ASN A 445 -37.26 27.13 26.66
C ASN A 445 -38.23 27.96 27.51
N CYS A 446 -37.69 28.94 28.23
CA CYS A 446 -38.45 29.84 29.08
C CYS A 446 -38.58 31.21 28.41
N THR A 447 -39.81 31.75 28.34
CA THR A 447 -40.04 33.15 27.96
C THR A 447 -41.05 33.82 28.88
N THR A 448 -41.00 35.15 28.95
CA THR A 448 -41.95 35.97 29.71
C THR A 448 -43.41 35.75 29.29
N THR A 449 -43.66 35.52 27.99
CA THR A 449 -45.02 35.35 27.44
C THR A 449 -45.60 33.94 27.60
N TYR A 450 -44.74 32.90 27.71
CA TYR A 450 -45.19 31.50 27.63
C TYR A 450 -44.75 30.61 28.81
N GLY A 451 -44.02 31.17 29.78
CA GLY A 451 -43.38 30.40 30.85
C GLY A 451 -42.29 29.47 30.30
N CYS A 452 -41.94 28.44 31.08
CA CYS A 452 -41.01 27.40 30.67
C CYS A 452 -41.76 26.22 30.02
N VAL A 453 -41.41 25.89 28.78
CA VAL A 453 -41.87 24.68 28.08
C VAL A 453 -40.69 23.81 27.69
N LYS A 454 -40.91 22.49 27.62
CA LYS A 454 -39.85 21.49 27.39
C LYS A 454 -40.12 20.61 26.16
N PRO A 455 -40.17 21.20 24.94
CA PRO A 455 -40.44 20.49 23.70
C PRO A 455 -39.30 19.53 23.32
N TRP A 456 -39.60 18.66 22.35
CA TRP A 456 -38.56 17.91 21.65
C TRP A 456 -37.73 18.84 20.78
N ARG A 457 -36.42 18.56 20.71
CA ARG A 457 -35.47 19.11 19.76
C ARG A 457 -34.98 17.99 18.87
N GLN A 458 -34.88 18.26 17.57
CA GLN A 458 -34.16 17.39 16.64
C GLN A 458 -33.08 18.19 15.93
N LEU A 459 -31.90 17.61 15.81
CA LEU A 459 -30.73 18.19 15.16
C LEU A 459 -30.21 17.19 14.12
N TYR A 460 -30.23 17.59 12.85
CA TYR A 460 -29.75 16.80 11.71
C TYR A 460 -28.44 17.42 11.21
N PHE A 461 -27.42 16.59 10.98
CA PHE A 461 -26.08 17.07 10.61
C PHE A 461 -25.29 16.03 9.80
N ASP A 462 -24.40 16.53 8.96
CA ASP A 462 -23.46 15.70 8.22
C ASP A 462 -22.37 15.16 9.15
N THR A 463 -22.04 13.87 8.98
CA THR A 463 -20.89 13.23 9.61
C THR A 463 -19.93 12.75 8.55
N ALA A 464 -18.71 12.37 8.92
CA ALA A 464 -17.77 11.70 8.01
C ALA A 464 -18.39 10.55 7.18
N LYS A 465 -19.41 9.84 7.68
CA LYS A 465 -20.17 8.85 6.90
C LYS A 465 -21.05 9.47 5.81
N ALA A 466 -21.79 10.53 6.13
CA ALA A 466 -22.65 11.27 5.18
C ALA A 466 -21.80 11.98 4.12
N LEU A 467 -20.75 12.67 4.56
CA LEU A 467 -19.80 13.37 3.71
C LEU A 467 -19.09 12.41 2.76
N LYS A 468 -18.61 11.24 3.22
CA LYS A 468 -18.05 10.20 2.33
C LYS A 468 -19.02 9.78 1.23
N ALA A 469 -20.32 9.66 1.50
CA ALA A 469 -21.31 9.34 0.47
C ALA A 469 -21.51 10.48 -0.55
N LYS A 470 -21.44 11.75 -0.11
CA LYS A 470 -21.46 12.92 -1.00
C LYS A 470 -20.16 13.06 -1.81
N TYR A 471 -19.03 12.68 -1.24
CA TYR A 471 -17.74 12.64 -1.93
C TYR A 471 -17.68 11.50 -2.96
N ASP A 472 -18.28 10.34 -2.65
CA ASP A 472 -18.53 9.26 -3.62
C ASP A 472 -19.45 9.75 -4.75
N LEU A 473 -20.46 10.57 -4.44
CA LEU A 473 -21.33 11.17 -5.45
C LEU A 473 -20.57 12.17 -6.36
N VAL A 474 -19.72 13.03 -5.79
CA VAL A 474 -18.81 13.93 -6.55
C VAL A 474 -17.94 13.12 -7.52
N ASN A 475 -17.29 12.06 -7.02
CA ASN A 475 -16.46 11.19 -7.85
C ASN A 475 -17.27 10.45 -8.94
N LYS A 476 -18.43 9.88 -8.59
CA LYS A 476 -19.32 9.13 -9.49
C LYS A 476 -19.93 10.00 -10.59
N LYS A 477 -20.24 11.26 -10.29
CA LYS A 477 -20.77 12.24 -11.25
C LYS A 477 -19.67 12.90 -12.09
N GLY A 478 -18.39 12.65 -11.76
CA GLY A 478 -17.25 13.18 -12.50
C GLY A 478 -17.04 14.69 -12.38
N VAL A 479 -17.72 15.36 -11.43
CA VAL A 479 -17.67 16.82 -11.29
C VAL A 479 -16.29 17.31 -10.84
N ARG A 480 -15.99 18.60 -11.04
CA ARG A 480 -14.69 19.20 -10.79
C ARG A 480 -14.20 18.95 -9.37
N GLY A 481 -15.09 19.09 -8.38
CA GLY A 481 -14.71 18.90 -6.99
C GLY A 481 -15.80 19.13 -5.96
N VAL A 482 -15.35 19.40 -4.73
CA VAL A 482 -16.17 19.67 -3.56
C VAL A 482 -15.80 21.02 -2.95
N ALA A 483 -16.75 21.70 -2.31
CA ALA A 483 -16.53 22.88 -1.49
C ALA A 483 -17.03 22.64 -0.05
N ILE A 484 -16.40 23.28 0.94
CA ILE A 484 -16.72 23.08 2.36
C ILE A 484 -17.26 24.40 2.94
N TRP A 485 -18.48 24.38 3.48
CA TRP A 485 -19.01 25.44 4.35
C TRP A 485 -19.13 24.97 5.80
N ALA A 486 -18.26 25.38 6.73
CA ALA A 486 -17.05 26.17 6.56
C ALA A 486 -15.83 25.47 7.20
N LEU A 487 -14.63 25.85 6.76
CA LEU A 487 -13.39 25.41 7.37
C LEU A 487 -13.31 25.94 8.80
N GLY A 488 -13.05 25.05 9.75
CA GLY A 488 -13.01 25.37 11.19
C GLY A 488 -14.25 24.95 11.98
N TYR A 489 -15.40 24.72 11.33
CA TYR A 489 -16.62 24.27 12.02
C TYR A 489 -16.51 22.85 12.63
N ASP A 490 -15.47 22.09 12.30
CA ASP A 490 -15.07 20.86 12.98
C ASP A 490 -14.04 21.05 14.12
N GLY A 491 -13.34 22.18 14.14
CA GLY A 491 -12.32 22.57 15.12
C GLY A 491 -11.09 21.67 15.06
N THR A 492 -10.62 21.21 16.23
CA THR A 492 -9.46 20.31 16.37
C THR A 492 -9.71 18.86 15.90
N ARG A 493 -10.84 18.58 15.26
CA ARG A 493 -11.25 17.23 14.83
C ARG A 493 -10.56 16.84 13.52
N THR A 494 -10.56 15.54 13.22
CA THR A 494 -9.81 15.00 12.06
C THR A 494 -10.62 14.03 11.21
N GLU A 495 -11.77 13.56 11.69
CA GLU A 495 -12.64 12.63 10.96
C GLU A 495 -13.24 13.21 9.67
N LEU A 496 -13.34 14.54 9.53
CA LEU A 496 -13.81 15.18 8.29
C LEU A 496 -12.68 15.35 7.26
N TYR A 497 -11.50 15.81 7.69
CA TYR A 497 -10.31 15.80 6.82
C TYR A 497 -9.91 14.39 6.34
N ARG A 498 -10.01 13.37 7.21
CA ARG A 498 -9.87 11.96 6.82
C ARG A 498 -10.95 11.49 5.84
N ALA A 499 -12.13 12.12 5.82
CA ALA A 499 -13.14 11.83 4.81
C ALA A 499 -12.78 12.41 3.43
N LEU A 500 -12.07 13.54 3.37
CA LEU A 500 -11.51 14.09 2.14
C LEU A 500 -10.35 13.21 1.64
N GLU A 501 -9.44 12.84 2.53
CA GLU A 501 -8.32 11.92 2.29
C GLU A 501 -8.78 10.61 1.63
N ASP A 502 -9.65 9.84 2.31
CA ASP A 502 -10.23 8.57 1.83
C ASP A 502 -10.88 8.63 0.44
N LYS A 503 -11.28 9.83 -0.03
CA LYS A 503 -12.13 10.01 -1.22
C LYS A 503 -11.49 10.80 -2.35
N PHE A 504 -10.56 11.70 -2.05
CA PHE A 504 -9.95 12.60 -3.01
C PHE A 504 -8.43 12.50 -3.09
N ILE A 505 -7.73 11.94 -2.10
CA ILE A 505 -6.29 11.66 -2.23
C ILE A 505 -6.07 10.37 -3.04
N ALA A 506 -5.09 10.38 -3.94
CA ALA A 506 -4.58 9.23 -4.65
C ALA A 506 -3.17 8.90 -4.13
N ASP A 507 -3.09 8.23 -2.99
CA ASP A 507 -1.83 7.65 -2.54
C ASP A 507 -1.39 6.55 -3.51
N THR A 508 -0.22 6.75 -4.11
CA THR A 508 0.40 5.85 -5.10
C THR A 508 1.81 5.43 -4.68
N VAL A 509 2.14 5.46 -3.38
CA VAL A 509 3.51 5.29 -2.85
C VAL A 509 3.63 3.97 -2.08
N PRO A 510 4.23 2.91 -2.65
CA PRO A 510 4.37 1.62 -1.95
C PRO A 510 5.13 1.70 -0.62
N PRO A 511 4.77 0.88 0.39
CA PRO A 511 5.51 0.74 1.64
C PRO A 511 7.00 0.45 1.44
N VAL A 512 7.87 1.11 2.21
CA VAL A 512 9.33 0.97 2.05
C VAL A 512 9.83 -0.25 2.84
N ILE A 513 10.27 -1.29 2.13
CA ILE A 513 10.93 -2.46 2.74
C ILE A 513 12.40 -2.10 3.03
N ALA A 514 12.67 -1.69 4.26
CA ALA A 514 14.01 -1.30 4.71
C ALA A 514 14.98 -2.48 4.85
N SER A 515 14.50 -3.69 5.20
CA SER A 515 15.31 -4.91 5.17
C SER A 515 14.46 -6.19 5.10
N ALA A 516 15.07 -7.29 4.64
CA ALA A 516 14.39 -8.57 4.39
C ALA A 516 15.30 -9.78 4.64
N SER A 517 15.05 -10.53 5.71
CA SER A 517 15.83 -11.72 6.10
C SER A 517 15.08 -13.03 5.87
N VAL A 518 15.82 -14.14 5.86
CA VAL A 518 15.29 -15.52 5.82
C VAL A 518 16.09 -16.37 6.81
N SER A 519 15.44 -17.21 7.61
CA SER A 519 16.12 -18.00 8.65
C SER A 519 17.02 -19.10 8.09
N ASN A 520 16.63 -19.72 6.96
CA ASN A 520 17.35 -20.82 6.31
C ASN A 520 16.95 -20.93 4.83
N ALA A 521 17.96 -21.09 3.96
CA ALA A 521 17.79 -21.19 2.50
C ALA A 521 17.52 -22.63 2.00
N THR A 522 17.51 -23.60 2.91
CA THR A 522 17.13 -25.00 2.68
C THR A 522 16.22 -25.43 3.83
N LEU A 523 15.28 -26.35 3.60
CA LEU A 523 14.40 -26.92 4.61
C LEU A 523 14.10 -28.41 4.30
N SER A 524 13.96 -29.24 5.33
CA SER A 524 13.54 -30.64 5.23
C SER A 524 12.28 -30.86 6.10
N PRO A 525 11.07 -30.90 5.51
CA PRO A 525 9.81 -30.91 6.24
C PRO A 525 9.42 -32.32 6.74
N ASN A 526 10.34 -32.98 7.45
CA ASN A 526 10.28 -34.39 7.81
C ASN A 526 9.72 -34.66 9.23
N GLY A 527 9.70 -33.66 10.10
CA GLY A 527 9.18 -33.72 11.48
C GLY A 527 10.21 -33.99 12.58
N ASP A 528 11.52 -34.07 12.31
CA ASP A 528 12.56 -34.30 13.34
C ASP A 528 12.93 -33.05 14.17
N GLY A 529 12.27 -31.92 13.91
CA GLY A 529 12.44 -30.65 14.62
C GLY A 529 13.62 -29.82 14.11
N ARG A 530 14.23 -30.19 12.97
CA ARG A 530 15.42 -29.53 12.42
C ARG A 530 15.15 -29.06 11.01
N VAL A 531 15.10 -27.74 10.86
CA VAL A 531 14.96 -27.11 9.55
C VAL A 531 13.67 -27.53 8.83
N ASP A 532 12.63 -27.94 9.57
CA ASP A 532 11.28 -28.27 9.05
C ASP A 532 10.55 -27.09 8.38
N SER A 533 11.01 -25.88 8.65
CA SER A 533 10.41 -24.65 8.17
C SER A 533 11.46 -23.57 7.93
N THR A 534 11.05 -22.51 7.24
CA THR A 534 11.82 -21.29 7.04
C THR A 534 10.93 -20.08 7.32
N THR A 535 11.48 -19.04 7.93
CA THR A 535 10.77 -17.78 8.21
C THR A 535 11.40 -16.64 7.43
N ILE A 536 10.61 -15.93 6.63
CA ILE A 536 10.96 -14.65 6.04
C ILE A 536 10.42 -13.54 6.95
N SER A 537 11.29 -12.60 7.32
CA SER A 537 10.93 -11.44 8.16
C SER A 537 11.33 -10.14 7.46
N LEU A 538 10.40 -9.18 7.40
CA LEU A 538 10.65 -7.87 6.78
C LEU A 538 10.61 -6.76 7.83
N SER A 539 11.46 -5.76 7.66
CA SER A 539 11.36 -4.45 8.30
C SER A 539 10.80 -3.46 7.28
N VAL A 540 9.65 -2.85 7.59
CA VAL A 540 8.84 -2.09 6.62
C VAL A 540 8.21 -0.88 7.33
N THR A 541 8.04 0.21 6.59
CA THR A 541 7.25 1.40 7.00
C THR A 541 6.08 1.64 6.04
N GLY A 542 4.95 2.14 6.57
CA GLY A 542 3.73 2.46 5.80
C GLY A 542 2.71 1.31 5.64
N GLN A 543 3.08 0.08 5.97
CA GLN A 543 2.23 -1.11 5.80
C GLN A 543 1.06 -1.19 6.82
N ILE A 544 -0.09 -1.69 6.36
CA ILE A 544 -1.17 -2.21 7.22
C ILE A 544 -1.36 -3.73 7.09
N ASN A 545 -0.95 -4.30 5.95
CA ASN A 545 -1.14 -5.70 5.62
C ASN A 545 0.12 -6.31 5.00
N PHE A 546 0.17 -7.63 4.98
CA PHE A 546 1.13 -8.37 4.19
C PHE A 546 0.52 -9.68 3.67
N GLY A 547 1.20 -10.31 2.73
CA GLY A 547 0.88 -11.67 2.31
C GLY A 547 2.05 -12.36 1.66
N TRP A 548 1.79 -13.58 1.21
CA TRP A 548 2.80 -14.48 0.65
C TRP A 548 2.25 -15.27 -0.53
N VAL A 549 3.16 -15.65 -1.41
CA VAL A 549 2.97 -16.65 -2.46
C VAL A 549 4.20 -17.57 -2.46
N VAL A 550 3.97 -18.88 -2.50
CA VAL A 550 5.01 -19.90 -2.64
C VAL A 550 4.77 -20.66 -3.94
N GLU A 551 5.78 -20.70 -4.79
CA GLU A 551 5.75 -21.29 -6.14
C GLU A 551 6.98 -22.21 -6.31
N PRO A 552 6.87 -23.37 -6.98
CA PRO A 552 8.05 -24.09 -7.47
C PRO A 552 8.88 -23.16 -8.36
N PHE A 553 10.20 -23.29 -8.36
CA PHE A 553 11.09 -22.41 -9.12
C PHE A 553 12.06 -23.24 -9.97
N VAL A 554 11.73 -23.33 -11.26
CA VAL A 554 12.40 -24.21 -12.25
C VAL A 554 12.85 -23.33 -13.41
N ASP A 555 14.08 -23.53 -13.87
CA ASP A 555 14.68 -22.84 -15.04
C ASP A 555 14.49 -21.30 -15.04
N GLY A 556 14.62 -20.70 -13.85
CA GLY A 556 14.50 -19.26 -13.64
C GLY A 556 13.07 -18.73 -13.51
N SER A 557 12.05 -19.58 -13.64
CA SER A 557 10.64 -19.20 -13.68
C SER A 557 9.83 -19.79 -12.51
N PRO A 558 8.83 -19.05 -11.96
CA PRO A 558 7.88 -19.60 -11.01
C PRO A 558 6.84 -20.50 -11.72
N GLY A 559 6.56 -21.66 -11.13
CA GLY A 559 5.44 -22.53 -11.51
C GLY A 559 4.14 -22.17 -10.78
N PRO A 560 3.11 -23.04 -10.84
CA PRO A 560 1.83 -22.81 -10.15
C PRO A 560 1.99 -22.65 -8.64
N LYS A 561 1.27 -21.71 -8.04
CA LYS A 561 1.30 -21.48 -6.59
C LYS A 561 0.91 -22.75 -5.81
N VAL A 562 1.72 -23.11 -4.82
CA VAL A 562 1.47 -24.23 -3.88
C VAL A 562 0.99 -23.74 -2.51
N SER A 563 1.30 -22.50 -2.13
CA SER A 563 0.74 -21.83 -0.95
C SER A 563 0.56 -20.34 -1.21
N SER A 564 -0.49 -19.73 -0.68
CA SER A 564 -0.71 -18.28 -0.75
C SER A 564 -1.64 -17.82 0.37
N GLY A 565 -1.44 -16.61 0.90
CA GLY A 565 -2.29 -16.04 1.94
C GLY A 565 -1.92 -14.61 2.30
N SER A 566 -2.64 -14.05 3.27
CA SER A 566 -2.45 -12.67 3.76
C SER A 566 -2.76 -12.55 5.26
N SER A 567 -2.27 -11.48 5.88
CA SER A 567 -2.45 -11.17 7.30
C SER A 567 -2.33 -9.66 7.56
N THR A 568 -3.05 -9.16 8.56
CA THR A 568 -3.00 -7.77 9.03
C THR A 568 -2.16 -7.68 10.31
N SER A 569 -0.95 -7.14 10.19
CA SER A 569 0.03 -7.08 11.30
C SER A 569 1.02 -5.95 11.09
N LYS A 570 1.42 -5.28 12.17
CA LYS A 570 2.52 -4.29 12.15
C LYS A 570 3.89 -4.94 11.91
N SER A 571 4.06 -6.22 12.25
CA SER A 571 5.28 -6.99 12.01
C SER A 571 5.07 -8.04 10.94
N VAL A 572 5.87 -7.99 9.88
CA VAL A 572 5.76 -8.84 8.70
C VAL A 572 6.66 -10.06 8.88
N LYS A 573 6.04 -11.21 9.19
CA LYS A 573 6.72 -12.50 9.34
C LYS A 573 5.87 -13.60 8.70
N TYR A 574 6.45 -14.29 7.71
CA TYR A 574 5.83 -15.46 7.11
C TYR A 574 6.71 -16.68 7.33
N THR A 575 6.13 -17.74 7.90
CA THR A 575 6.80 -19.03 8.11
C THR A 575 6.18 -20.07 7.19
N TRP A 576 7.02 -20.72 6.36
CA TRP A 576 6.62 -21.83 5.50
C TRP A 576 7.26 -23.13 5.97
N ASN A 577 6.48 -24.21 5.99
CA ASN A 577 6.82 -25.52 6.55
C ASN A 577 6.96 -26.62 5.48
N GLY A 578 7.36 -26.24 4.26
CA GLY A 578 7.53 -27.17 3.13
C GLY A 578 6.23 -27.83 2.65
N LYS A 579 5.05 -27.26 2.96
CA LYS A 579 3.74 -27.85 2.62
C LYS A 579 2.89 -26.95 1.74
N ASP A 580 2.04 -27.57 0.94
CA ASP A 580 1.03 -26.90 0.14
C ASP A 580 -0.19 -26.47 0.97
N SER A 581 -1.16 -25.80 0.34
CA SER A 581 -2.41 -25.39 0.98
C SER A 581 -3.34 -26.53 1.39
N ALA A 582 -3.05 -27.79 1.01
CA ALA A 582 -3.74 -28.98 1.49
C ALA A 582 -2.99 -29.67 2.66
N GLY A 583 -1.86 -29.10 3.09
CA GLY A 583 -1.02 -29.64 4.18
C GLY A 583 -0.10 -30.80 3.76
N LYS A 584 -0.02 -31.11 2.46
CA LYS A 584 0.87 -32.14 1.91
C LYS A 584 2.27 -31.55 1.72
N VAL A 585 3.31 -32.35 2.01
CA VAL A 585 4.72 -31.98 1.73
C VAL A 585 4.91 -31.82 0.21
N VAL A 586 5.54 -30.72 -0.19
CA VAL A 586 5.85 -30.44 -1.60
C VAL A 586 7.09 -31.25 -2.03
N PRO A 587 7.25 -31.58 -3.33
CA PRO A 587 8.43 -32.29 -3.83
C PRO A 587 9.74 -31.54 -3.56
N ASP A 588 10.85 -32.29 -3.43
CA ASP A 588 12.21 -31.75 -3.39
C ASP A 588 12.48 -30.86 -4.60
N GLY A 589 13.16 -29.73 -4.38
CA GLY A 589 13.43 -28.74 -5.40
C GLY A 589 13.53 -27.32 -4.87
N LYS A 590 13.72 -26.34 -5.76
CA LYS A 590 13.74 -24.92 -5.41
C LYS A 590 12.32 -24.34 -5.44
N TYR A 591 12.03 -23.48 -4.48
CA TYR A 591 10.78 -22.74 -4.36
C TYR A 591 11.05 -21.26 -4.22
N ARG A 592 10.30 -20.44 -4.96
CA ARG A 592 10.24 -19.00 -4.80
C ARG A 592 9.20 -18.69 -3.75
N ILE A 593 9.62 -18.06 -2.66
CA ILE A 593 8.72 -17.45 -1.68
C ILE A 593 8.75 -15.95 -1.92
N THR A 594 7.63 -15.40 -2.38
CA THR A 594 7.43 -13.96 -2.54
C THR A 594 6.58 -13.46 -1.38
N VAL A 595 7.12 -12.55 -0.55
CA VAL A 595 6.37 -11.87 0.51
C VAL A 595 6.13 -10.43 0.08
N TRP A 596 4.87 -9.99 0.15
CA TRP A 596 4.42 -8.65 -0.27
C TRP A 596 3.77 -7.92 0.90
N THR A 597 3.78 -6.59 0.85
CA THR A 597 3.24 -5.69 1.89
C THR A 597 2.51 -4.53 1.24
N ALA A 598 1.34 -4.16 1.76
CA ALA A 598 0.58 -3.01 1.27
C ALA A 598 0.19 -2.03 2.39
N ASP A 599 0.02 -0.77 1.98
CA ASP A 599 -0.55 0.33 2.75
C ASP A 599 -2.11 0.26 2.76
N ALA A 600 -2.74 1.33 3.23
CA ALA A 600 -4.19 1.45 3.28
C ALA A 600 -4.86 1.62 1.89
N SER A 601 -4.06 1.89 0.85
CA SER A 601 -4.46 2.17 -0.53
C SER A 601 -4.19 0.98 -1.47
N ASP A 602 -3.62 -0.10 -0.94
CA ASP A 602 -3.14 -1.30 -1.63
C ASP A 602 -1.97 -1.08 -2.60
N ASN A 603 -1.14 -0.04 -2.40
CA ASN A 603 0.15 0.04 -3.10
C ASN A 603 1.09 -1.00 -2.50
N ARG A 604 1.76 -1.79 -3.36
CA ARG A 604 2.50 -2.98 -2.92
C ARG A 604 3.99 -2.90 -3.19
N ALA A 605 4.76 -3.12 -2.13
CA ALA A 605 6.15 -3.56 -2.23
C ALA A 605 6.23 -5.08 -2.02
N SER A 606 7.28 -5.72 -2.53
CA SER A 606 7.50 -7.15 -2.30
C SER A 606 8.97 -7.53 -2.37
N VAL A 607 9.30 -8.70 -1.80
CA VAL A 607 10.62 -9.31 -1.91
C VAL A 607 10.47 -10.80 -2.16
N ALA A 608 11.35 -11.35 -3.00
CA ALA A 608 11.46 -12.79 -3.23
C ALA A 608 12.69 -13.38 -2.53
N ARG A 609 12.57 -14.62 -2.08
CA ARG A 609 13.67 -15.49 -1.65
C ARG A 609 13.50 -16.86 -2.31
N ILE A 610 14.61 -17.45 -2.73
CA ILE A 610 14.62 -18.85 -3.17
C ILE A 610 14.99 -19.72 -1.96
N VAL A 611 14.22 -20.76 -1.70
CA VAL A 611 14.47 -21.75 -0.66
C VAL A 611 14.39 -23.14 -1.27
N THR A 612 15.28 -24.05 -0.87
CA THR A 612 15.31 -25.43 -1.36
C THR A 612 14.58 -26.34 -0.39
N VAL A 613 13.64 -27.15 -0.88
CA VAL A 613 13.08 -28.30 -0.15
C VAL A 613 13.93 -29.51 -0.49
N ASP A 614 14.37 -30.24 0.52
CA ASP A 614 15.23 -31.41 0.40
C ASP A 614 14.95 -32.39 1.54
N THR A 615 14.22 -33.47 1.23
CA THR A 615 13.87 -34.56 2.15
C THR A 615 14.86 -35.73 2.12
N ARG A 616 15.91 -35.64 1.31
CA ARG A 616 16.79 -36.77 0.98
C ARG A 616 18.06 -36.75 1.81
N ALA A 617 18.43 -37.90 2.37
CA ALA A 617 19.75 -38.04 3.01
C ALA A 617 20.84 -38.27 1.94
N ALA A 618 21.98 -37.57 2.07
CA ALA A 618 23.13 -37.71 1.18
C ALA A 618 23.57 -39.19 1.00
N GLY A 619 23.75 -39.62 -0.24
CA GLY A 619 24.20 -40.94 -0.61
C GLY A 619 25.73 -41.07 -0.53
N VAL A 620 26.22 -41.75 0.51
CA VAL A 620 27.67 -41.99 0.72
C VAL A 620 28.06 -43.42 0.33
N LYS A 621 29.23 -43.55 -0.30
CA LYS A 621 29.94 -44.81 -0.51
C LYS A 621 31.24 -44.79 0.29
N THR A 622 31.60 -45.91 0.91
CA THR A 622 32.90 -46.10 1.57
C THR A 622 33.80 -47.08 0.82
N SER A 623 35.12 -46.92 0.97
CA SER A 623 36.15 -47.82 0.42
C SER A 623 37.33 -47.95 1.41
N ALA A 624 38.05 -49.07 1.35
CA ALA A 624 39.24 -49.33 2.16
C ALA A 624 40.28 -50.12 1.34
N GLY A 625 41.55 -49.69 1.40
CA GLY A 625 42.66 -50.28 0.66
C GLY A 625 43.94 -50.38 1.50
N PRO A 626 44.38 -51.60 1.88
CA PRO A 626 43.65 -52.87 1.84
C PRO A 626 42.49 -52.92 2.86
N VAL A 627 41.59 -53.90 2.75
CA VAL A 627 40.45 -54.10 3.69
C VAL A 627 40.89 -54.88 4.95
N SER A 628 41.97 -55.65 4.86
CA SER A 628 42.60 -56.39 5.96
C SER A 628 44.01 -55.85 6.18
N ILE A 629 44.43 -55.71 7.43
CA ILE A 629 45.76 -55.21 7.80
C ILE A 629 46.46 -56.14 8.81
N SER A 630 47.78 -56.25 8.72
CA SER A 630 48.64 -56.84 9.75
C SER A 630 49.55 -55.77 10.36
N PRO A 631 49.07 -54.95 11.30
CA PRO A 631 49.86 -53.90 11.93
C PRO A 631 50.80 -54.53 12.96
N ASP A 632 51.92 -55.05 12.48
CA ASP A 632 53.00 -55.64 13.25
C ASP A 632 54.35 -54.92 13.06
N GLY A 633 54.58 -54.28 11.92
CA GLY A 633 55.75 -53.44 11.61
C GLY A 633 56.68 -53.98 10.52
N ASP A 634 56.28 -55.00 9.74
CA ASP A 634 57.10 -55.57 8.66
C ASP A 634 57.08 -54.79 7.33
N GLY A 635 56.26 -53.75 7.21
CA GLY A 635 56.10 -52.93 6.01
C GLY A 635 55.02 -53.41 5.03
N HIS A 636 54.39 -54.57 5.26
CA HIS A 636 53.36 -55.16 4.41
C HIS A 636 51.98 -55.09 5.07
N ASP A 637 51.03 -54.40 4.44
CA ASP A 637 49.66 -54.22 4.93
C ASP A 637 49.55 -53.75 6.39
N ASP A 638 50.58 -53.06 6.92
CA ASP A 638 50.58 -52.43 8.25
C ASP A 638 49.47 -51.37 8.43
N ARG A 639 48.90 -50.86 7.33
CA ARG A 639 47.98 -49.73 7.30
C ARG A 639 46.98 -49.80 6.16
N THR A 640 45.75 -49.37 6.44
CA THR A 640 44.69 -49.20 5.44
C THR A 640 44.46 -47.73 5.14
N THR A 641 44.26 -47.40 3.86
CA THR A 641 43.67 -46.12 3.44
C THR A 641 42.16 -46.28 3.40
N LEU A 642 41.46 -45.54 4.24
CA LEU A 642 40.00 -45.47 4.33
C LEU A 642 39.52 -44.24 3.56
N THR A 643 38.50 -44.40 2.73
CA THR A 643 37.96 -43.33 1.88
C THR A 643 36.44 -43.28 1.90
N MET A 644 35.89 -42.08 1.74
CA MET A 644 34.46 -41.87 1.45
C MET A 644 34.28 -40.95 0.24
N SER A 645 33.18 -41.15 -0.47
CA SER A 645 32.61 -40.22 -1.44
C SER A 645 31.10 -40.13 -1.25
N GLY A 646 30.58 -38.91 -1.10
CA GLY A 646 29.15 -38.59 -1.12
C GLY A 646 28.79 -37.83 -2.39
N ASP A 647 27.52 -37.91 -2.76
CA ASP A 647 26.90 -36.98 -3.73
C ASP A 647 26.80 -35.55 -3.16
N GLU A 648 26.62 -35.42 -1.85
CA GLU A 648 26.45 -34.15 -1.15
C GLU A 648 27.43 -33.96 0.04
N ALA A 649 27.46 -32.73 0.57
CA ALA A 649 28.47 -32.27 1.53
C ALA A 649 28.05 -32.53 3.00
N LEU A 650 28.61 -33.57 3.62
CA LEU A 650 28.26 -33.96 5.00
C LEU A 650 29.05 -33.23 6.09
N THR A 651 28.35 -32.84 7.15
CA THR A 651 28.93 -32.41 8.43
C THR A 651 28.65 -33.47 9.50
N GLY A 652 29.68 -33.94 10.19
CA GLY A 652 29.58 -35.19 10.95
C GLY A 652 30.90 -35.72 11.47
N LYS A 653 31.00 -37.05 11.62
CA LYS A 653 32.19 -37.75 12.13
C LYS A 653 32.38 -39.10 11.42
N ALA A 654 33.58 -39.34 10.91
CA ALA A 654 34.04 -40.67 10.54
C ALA A 654 34.62 -41.39 11.77
N ARG A 655 34.40 -42.70 11.91
CA ARG A 655 34.88 -43.48 13.05
C ARG A 655 35.32 -44.88 12.64
N ILE A 656 36.22 -45.46 13.43
CA ILE A 656 36.41 -46.91 13.52
C ILE A 656 35.84 -47.37 14.84
N LEU A 657 35.05 -48.46 14.82
CA LEU A 657 34.43 -49.07 15.98
C LEU A 657 34.97 -50.49 16.17
N ALA A 658 35.19 -50.90 17.42
CA ALA A 658 35.43 -52.29 17.77
C ALA A 658 34.08 -53.07 17.82
N PRO A 659 34.10 -54.43 17.90
CA PRO A 659 32.89 -55.24 17.99
C PRO A 659 31.97 -54.95 19.18
N ASP A 660 32.50 -54.32 20.23
CA ASP A 660 31.78 -53.81 21.40
C ASP A 660 31.07 -52.45 21.15
N GLY A 661 31.14 -51.92 19.92
CA GLY A 661 30.65 -50.59 19.54
C GLY A 661 31.55 -49.42 19.99
N ARG A 662 32.61 -49.69 20.76
CA ARG A 662 33.52 -48.67 21.30
C ARG A 662 34.30 -47.99 20.17
N THR A 663 34.44 -46.67 20.26
CA THR A 663 35.14 -45.88 19.23
C THR A 663 36.66 -45.99 19.38
N VAL A 664 37.28 -46.60 18.38
CA VAL A 664 38.73 -46.90 18.28
C VAL A 664 39.49 -45.77 17.59
N ARG A 665 38.92 -45.16 16.55
CA ARG A 665 39.41 -43.91 15.95
C ARG A 665 38.24 -42.99 15.61
N ARG A 666 38.49 -41.69 15.54
CA ARG A 666 37.51 -40.66 15.16
C ARG A 666 38.19 -39.60 14.30
N TRP A 667 37.45 -39.07 13.32
CA TRP A 667 37.80 -37.88 12.55
C TRP A 667 36.54 -37.02 12.37
N ALA A 668 36.71 -35.70 12.23
CA ALA A 668 35.60 -34.79 11.95
C ALA A 668 35.29 -34.76 10.43
N LEU A 669 34.05 -34.41 10.10
CA LEU A 669 33.60 -34.05 8.75
C LEU A 669 32.93 -32.68 8.86
N THR A 670 33.32 -31.75 7.98
CA THR A 670 32.78 -30.39 7.94
C THR A 670 32.50 -30.06 6.47
N LYS A 671 31.23 -30.09 6.06
CA LYS A 671 30.80 -29.92 4.65
C LYS A 671 31.62 -30.76 3.66
N ALA A 672 31.91 -32.01 4.00
CA ALA A 672 32.81 -32.89 3.25
C ALA A 672 32.03 -33.80 2.28
N THR A 673 32.25 -33.64 0.97
CA THR A 673 31.81 -34.58 -0.07
C THR A 673 32.77 -35.77 -0.22
N THR A 674 34.05 -35.61 0.13
CA THR A 674 35.05 -36.67 0.12
C THR A 674 35.85 -36.67 1.41
N GLY A 675 36.49 -37.80 1.72
CA GLY A 675 37.39 -37.90 2.86
C GLY A 675 38.35 -39.06 2.71
N ARG A 676 39.57 -38.90 3.23
CA ARG A 676 40.66 -39.89 3.16
C ARG A 676 41.42 -39.92 4.48
N TRP A 677 41.57 -41.12 5.05
CA TRP A 677 42.24 -41.34 6.33
C TRP A 677 43.14 -42.56 6.25
N VAL A 678 44.21 -42.59 7.06
CA VAL A 678 45.07 -43.76 7.19
C VAL A 678 44.92 -44.34 8.59
N TRP A 679 44.77 -45.66 8.68
CA TRP A 679 44.71 -46.38 9.95
C TRP A 679 45.64 -47.59 9.96
N GLY A 680 46.59 -47.60 10.90
CA GLY A 680 47.51 -48.71 11.13
C GLY A 680 47.15 -49.56 12.35
N GLY A 681 45.87 -49.83 12.63
CA GLY A 681 45.48 -50.73 13.73
C GLY A 681 45.85 -50.27 15.15
N HIS A 682 45.83 -48.96 15.42
CA HIS A 682 46.00 -48.39 16.76
C HIS A 682 44.72 -47.66 17.21
N ASP A 683 44.46 -47.55 18.52
CA ASP A 683 43.28 -46.85 19.05
C ASP A 683 43.50 -45.33 19.26
N LEU A 684 42.70 -44.68 20.10
CA LEU A 684 42.81 -43.25 20.40
C LEU A 684 44.04 -42.94 21.27
N ASP A 685 44.45 -43.88 22.11
CA ASP A 685 45.55 -43.73 23.08
C ASP A 685 46.87 -44.25 22.48
N GLY A 686 46.90 -44.51 21.17
CA GLY A 686 48.05 -45.04 20.45
C GLY A 686 48.33 -46.53 20.70
N ARG A 687 47.46 -47.29 21.38
CA ARG A 687 47.71 -48.72 21.66
C ARG A 687 47.33 -49.58 20.46
N ARG A 688 48.16 -50.58 20.13
CA ARG A 688 47.86 -51.56 19.07
C ARG A 688 46.58 -52.34 19.42
N VAL A 689 45.62 -52.35 18.51
CA VAL A 689 44.34 -53.04 18.74
C VAL A 689 44.47 -54.55 18.56
N ARG A 690 43.60 -55.29 19.26
CA ARG A 690 43.49 -56.75 19.17
C ARG A 690 43.08 -57.22 17.77
N ASP A 691 43.41 -58.45 17.42
CA ASP A 691 43.02 -59.04 16.15
C ASP A 691 41.51 -59.31 16.12
N ASP A 692 40.77 -58.59 15.26
CA ASP A 692 39.34 -58.81 14.98
C ASP A 692 38.83 -58.04 13.74
N ARG A 693 37.53 -58.16 13.50
CA ARG A 693 36.76 -57.29 12.58
C ARG A 693 36.43 -55.96 13.26
N TYR A 694 36.53 -54.86 12.53
CA TYR A 694 36.26 -53.49 12.98
C TYR A 694 35.33 -52.79 11.99
N THR A 695 34.42 -51.95 12.47
CA THR A 695 33.48 -51.23 11.61
C THR A 695 33.98 -49.82 11.35
N PHE A 696 34.34 -49.52 10.10
CA PHE A 696 34.53 -48.13 9.66
C PHE A 696 33.15 -47.55 9.33
N ARG A 697 32.77 -46.46 9.99
CA ARG A 697 31.43 -45.84 9.89
C ARG A 697 31.52 -44.34 9.69
N ILE A 698 30.85 -43.85 8.65
CA ILE A 698 30.48 -42.45 8.45
C ILE A 698 29.14 -42.21 9.15
N LYS A 699 29.02 -41.12 9.92
CA LYS A 699 27.73 -40.58 10.34
C LYS A 699 27.77 -39.05 10.28
N GLY A 700 26.82 -38.45 9.56
CA GLY A 700 26.72 -37.01 9.40
C GLY A 700 25.30 -36.55 9.09
N ARG A 701 25.17 -35.25 8.83
CA ARG A 701 24.00 -34.62 8.21
C ARG A 701 24.44 -33.68 7.10
N ASP A 702 23.62 -33.56 6.07
CA ASP A 702 23.77 -32.65 4.92
C ASP A 702 23.33 -31.21 5.26
N VAL A 703 23.03 -30.39 4.25
CA VAL A 703 22.68 -28.97 4.40
C VAL A 703 21.22 -28.77 4.80
N ALA A 704 20.31 -29.63 4.35
CA ALA A 704 18.92 -29.66 4.81
C ALA A 704 18.81 -30.25 6.22
N GLY A 705 19.75 -31.11 6.59
CA GLY A 705 19.87 -31.72 7.91
C GLY A 705 19.49 -33.20 7.93
N ASN A 706 19.22 -33.82 6.78
CA ASN A 706 18.90 -35.25 6.68
C ASN A 706 20.13 -36.08 7.14
N GLN A 707 19.92 -37.29 7.66
CA GLN A 707 20.98 -37.99 8.42
C GLN A 707 21.48 -39.28 7.76
N THR A 708 22.63 -39.20 7.09
CA THR A 708 23.34 -40.36 6.55
C THR A 708 24.09 -41.15 7.63
N ILE A 709 23.98 -42.48 7.56
CA ILE A 709 24.88 -43.44 8.22
C ILE A 709 25.29 -44.47 7.16
N GLU A 710 26.59 -44.63 6.94
CA GLU A 710 27.17 -45.58 5.98
C GLU A 710 28.37 -46.28 6.64
N GLN A 711 28.57 -47.57 6.40
CA GLN A 711 29.57 -48.37 7.11
C GLN A 711 30.03 -49.64 6.40
N MET A 712 31.29 -50.01 6.64
CA MET A 712 31.92 -51.24 6.16
C MET A 712 32.78 -51.92 7.23
N VAL A 713 33.18 -53.17 6.95
CA VAL A 713 34.11 -53.93 7.81
C VAL A 713 35.53 -53.83 7.27
N VAL A 714 36.45 -53.38 8.14
CA VAL A 714 37.90 -53.53 7.98
C VAL A 714 38.45 -54.49 9.04
N ARG A 715 39.60 -55.12 8.81
CA ARG A 715 40.07 -56.24 9.65
C ARG A 715 41.49 -56.03 10.13
N VAL A 716 41.76 -56.41 11.36
CA VAL A 716 43.11 -56.53 11.91
C VAL A 716 43.37 -58.02 12.08
N ASP A 717 44.15 -58.63 11.18
CA ASP A 717 44.35 -60.09 11.16
C ASP A 717 45.82 -60.49 10.99
N ARG A 718 46.53 -60.55 12.12
CA ARG A 718 47.91 -61.02 12.24
C ARG A 718 47.98 -62.56 12.34
N THR A 719 47.08 -63.29 11.64
CA THR A 719 47.03 -64.77 11.67
C THR A 719 48.38 -65.36 11.27
N ILE A 720 48.96 -64.83 10.20
CA ILE A 720 50.35 -65.07 9.84
C ILE A 720 51.18 -64.12 10.71
N LYS A 721 52.04 -64.67 11.57
CA LYS A 721 52.94 -63.91 12.47
C LYS A 721 54.18 -63.41 11.74
N SER A 722 54.67 -64.20 10.79
CA SER A 722 55.86 -63.93 9.99
C SER A 722 55.94 -64.92 8.83
N VAL A 723 56.59 -64.49 7.75
CA VAL A 723 57.08 -65.34 6.65
C VAL A 723 58.50 -64.87 6.34
N HIS A 724 59.44 -65.81 6.21
CA HIS A 724 60.79 -65.55 5.75
C HIS A 724 61.39 -66.80 5.09
N TRP A 725 62.36 -66.59 4.21
CA TRP A 725 63.25 -67.65 3.73
C TRP A 725 64.47 -67.74 4.66
N ALA A 726 65.07 -68.92 4.78
CA ALA A 726 66.21 -69.14 5.66
C ALA A 726 67.51 -68.56 5.11
N SER A 727 67.70 -68.60 3.78
CA SER A 727 68.83 -68.00 3.08
C SER A 727 68.45 -66.81 2.19
N GLY A 728 67.20 -66.77 1.71
CA GLY A 728 66.72 -65.73 0.76
C GLY A 728 67.25 -65.91 -0.67
N SER A 729 68.30 -66.72 -0.86
CA SER A 729 68.80 -67.17 -2.16
C SER A 729 69.43 -68.55 -2.05
N PHE A 730 69.39 -69.34 -3.13
CA PHE A 730 70.05 -70.65 -3.20
C PHE A 730 70.32 -71.12 -4.63
N LYS A 731 71.21 -72.12 -4.78
CA LYS A 731 71.67 -72.69 -6.06
C LYS A 731 71.15 -74.14 -6.23
N PRO A 732 69.97 -74.38 -6.82
CA PRO A 732 69.32 -75.70 -6.78
C PRO A 732 70.07 -76.83 -7.50
N LYS A 733 70.78 -76.47 -8.58
CA LYS A 733 71.61 -77.40 -9.36
C LYS A 733 72.90 -77.81 -8.64
N ALA A 734 73.38 -77.00 -7.70
CA ALA A 734 74.48 -77.33 -6.80
C ALA A 734 73.99 -78.08 -5.52
N GLY A 735 72.86 -78.78 -5.60
CA GLY A 735 72.26 -79.56 -4.52
C GLY A 735 71.58 -78.74 -3.40
N GLN A 736 71.78 -77.42 -3.36
CA GLN A 736 71.25 -76.55 -2.30
C GLN A 736 69.71 -76.50 -2.27
N ARG A 737 69.17 -76.19 -1.09
CA ARG A 737 67.73 -76.03 -0.83
C ARG A 737 67.54 -74.88 0.16
N ASP A 738 66.63 -73.95 -0.11
CA ASP A 738 66.19 -72.96 0.88
C ASP A 738 64.90 -73.43 1.57
N GLN A 739 64.62 -72.90 2.74
CA GLN A 739 63.48 -73.25 3.58
C GLN A 739 62.64 -71.99 3.81
N VAL A 740 61.39 -71.97 3.35
CA VAL A 740 60.43 -70.97 3.81
C VAL A 740 59.95 -71.39 5.20
N ASN A 741 60.13 -70.49 6.15
CA ASN A 741 59.59 -70.57 7.50
C ASN A 741 58.43 -69.59 7.61
N PHE A 742 57.33 -70.02 8.20
CA PHE A 742 56.26 -69.12 8.62
C PHE A 742 55.66 -69.57 9.94
N ALA A 743 54.99 -68.64 10.61
CA ALA A 743 54.41 -68.86 11.93
C ALA A 743 52.93 -68.45 11.92
N LEU A 744 52.05 -69.29 12.48
CA LEU A 744 50.63 -68.99 12.63
C LEU A 744 50.30 -68.66 14.10
N ARG A 745 49.65 -67.51 14.35
CA ARG A 745 49.18 -67.12 15.70
C ARG A 745 47.95 -67.90 16.16
N ARG A 746 47.20 -68.49 15.21
CA ARG A 746 45.94 -69.21 15.42
C ARG A 746 45.78 -70.26 14.33
N SER A 747 44.91 -71.24 14.56
CA SER A 747 44.53 -72.21 13.53
C SER A 747 43.88 -71.52 12.34
N ALA A 748 44.24 -71.95 11.13
CA ALA A 748 43.79 -71.37 9.87
C ALA A 748 43.82 -72.40 8.73
N THR A 749 42.96 -72.20 7.73
CA THR A 749 42.99 -72.95 6.47
C THR A 749 43.96 -72.23 5.53
N THR A 750 45.07 -72.89 5.18
CA THR A 750 46.19 -72.27 4.46
C THR A 750 46.34 -72.75 3.02
N THR A 751 46.69 -71.83 2.13
CA THR A 751 47.17 -72.12 0.77
C THR A 751 48.58 -71.54 0.66
N LEU A 752 49.55 -72.36 0.26
CA LEU A 752 50.96 -71.98 0.11
C LEU A 752 51.38 -72.25 -1.33
N ALA A 753 51.86 -71.23 -2.05
CA ALA A 753 52.20 -71.33 -3.47
C ALA A 753 53.39 -70.44 -3.85
N ILE A 754 54.22 -70.90 -4.79
CA ILE A 754 55.28 -70.10 -5.42
C ILE A 754 54.79 -69.56 -6.75
N TYR A 755 55.10 -68.29 -6.98
CA TYR A 755 54.86 -67.56 -8.22
C TYR A 755 56.17 -67.01 -8.80
N GLN A 756 56.16 -66.71 -10.10
CA GLN A 756 57.16 -65.88 -10.78
C GLN A 756 56.42 -64.73 -11.44
N GLY A 757 56.60 -63.51 -10.94
CA GLY A 757 55.68 -62.41 -11.23
C GLY A 757 54.25 -62.74 -10.77
N SER A 758 53.30 -62.78 -11.71
CA SER A 758 51.92 -63.22 -11.51
C SER A 758 51.69 -64.71 -11.84
N THR A 759 52.62 -65.38 -12.53
CA THR A 759 52.46 -66.77 -12.97
C THR A 759 52.64 -67.74 -11.81
N LEU A 760 51.66 -68.62 -11.58
CA LEU A 760 51.77 -69.72 -10.62
C LEU A 760 52.81 -70.75 -11.10
N VAL A 761 53.85 -70.96 -10.31
CA VAL A 761 54.94 -71.91 -10.60
C VAL A 761 54.68 -73.25 -9.92
N ARG A 762 54.16 -73.23 -8.69
CA ARG A 762 53.84 -74.43 -7.92
C ARG A 762 52.89 -74.11 -6.77
N THR A 763 51.79 -74.84 -6.65
CA THR A 763 51.06 -74.95 -5.37
C THR A 763 51.79 -75.96 -4.48
N ILE A 764 52.13 -75.58 -3.25
CA ILE A 764 52.75 -76.44 -2.24
C ILE A 764 51.64 -77.09 -1.41
N TRP A 765 50.71 -76.28 -0.92
CA TRP A 765 49.48 -76.74 -0.25
C TRP A 765 48.28 -75.94 -0.75
N SER A 766 47.13 -76.60 -0.85
CA SER A 766 45.83 -75.97 -1.12
C SER A 766 44.89 -76.29 0.04
N LYS A 767 44.26 -75.26 0.63
CA LYS A 767 43.28 -75.39 1.71
C LYS A 767 43.71 -76.30 2.88
N ARG A 768 45.00 -76.37 3.20
CA ARG A 768 45.54 -77.19 4.28
C ARG A 768 45.24 -76.55 5.63
N ALA A 769 44.39 -77.20 6.43
CA ALA A 769 44.20 -76.82 7.82
C ALA A 769 45.51 -76.97 8.61
N LEU A 770 45.93 -75.90 9.27
CA LEU A 770 47.09 -75.86 10.16
C LEU A 770 46.68 -75.23 11.50
N THR A 771 47.27 -75.69 12.59
CA THR A 771 47.05 -75.14 13.94
C THR A 771 47.97 -73.94 14.21
N LYS A 772 47.83 -73.29 15.38
CA LYS A 772 48.84 -72.33 15.88
C LYS A 772 50.20 -73.05 16.00
N GLY A 773 51.24 -72.57 15.33
CA GLY A 773 52.54 -73.23 15.31
C GLY A 773 53.59 -72.55 14.44
N LEU A 774 54.81 -73.11 14.46
CA LEU A 774 55.85 -72.84 13.48
C LEU A 774 55.78 -73.90 12.38
N TYR A 775 55.96 -73.48 11.13
CA TYR A 775 55.91 -74.36 9.97
C TYR A 775 57.06 -74.03 9.02
N ALA A 776 57.61 -75.08 8.41
CA ALA A 776 58.70 -75.00 7.46
C ALA A 776 58.37 -75.81 6.21
N TRP A 777 58.80 -75.32 5.05
CA TRP A 777 58.83 -76.10 3.82
C TRP A 777 60.14 -75.86 3.07
N ARG A 778 60.86 -76.94 2.75
CA ARG A 778 62.13 -76.90 2.01
C ARG A 778 61.87 -76.98 0.51
N TRP A 779 62.33 -75.99 -0.23
CA TRP A 779 62.30 -75.99 -1.69
C TRP A 779 63.64 -76.43 -2.26
N ASN A 780 63.61 -77.43 -3.15
CA ASN A 780 64.75 -77.87 -3.93
C ASN A 780 64.84 -77.18 -5.30
N GLY A 781 64.23 -76.00 -5.46
CA GLY A 781 64.20 -75.26 -6.73
C GLY A 781 63.51 -75.97 -7.89
N LYS A 782 62.66 -76.98 -7.59
CA LYS A 782 61.93 -77.74 -8.61
C LYS A 782 60.44 -77.43 -8.67
N ALA A 783 59.93 -77.39 -9.90
CA ALA A 783 58.51 -77.39 -10.26
C ALA A 783 58.26 -78.59 -11.19
N SER A 784 57.24 -79.40 -10.89
CA SER A 784 56.89 -80.61 -11.67
C SER A 784 58.08 -81.51 -12.08
N GLY A 785 59.04 -81.71 -11.17
CA GLY A 785 60.23 -82.56 -11.36
C GLY A 785 61.44 -81.87 -11.99
N ALA A 786 61.23 -80.84 -12.82
CA ALA A 786 62.29 -80.03 -13.44
C ALA A 786 62.79 -78.92 -12.50
N TYR A 787 64.04 -78.49 -12.67
CA TYR A 787 64.56 -77.29 -12.01
C TYR A 787 64.00 -76.03 -12.68
N VAL A 788 63.60 -75.04 -11.88
CA VAL A 788 63.20 -73.73 -12.41
C VAL A 788 64.41 -72.95 -12.94
N LYS A 789 64.17 -71.95 -13.78
CA LYS A 789 65.23 -71.05 -14.28
C LYS A 789 65.76 -70.15 -13.15
N PRO A 790 66.99 -69.63 -13.22
CA PRO A 790 67.43 -68.58 -12.32
C PRO A 790 66.52 -67.33 -12.38
N GLY A 791 66.37 -66.64 -11.25
CA GLY A 791 65.55 -65.45 -11.12
C GLY A 791 64.80 -65.37 -9.78
N THR A 792 64.02 -64.29 -9.60
CA THR A 792 63.25 -64.04 -8.38
C THR A 792 61.91 -64.75 -8.39
N TYR A 793 61.66 -65.55 -7.36
CA TYR A 793 60.42 -66.27 -7.11
C TYR A 793 59.75 -65.74 -5.84
N ARG A 794 58.42 -65.71 -5.80
CA ARG A 794 57.65 -65.20 -4.66
C ARG A 794 56.81 -66.31 -4.04
N ILE A 795 57.08 -66.66 -2.78
CA ILE A 795 56.14 -67.45 -1.98
C ILE A 795 54.96 -66.54 -1.61
N VAL A 796 53.75 -67.06 -1.71
CA VAL A 796 52.53 -66.46 -1.18
C VAL A 796 51.91 -67.49 -0.24
N ILE A 797 51.48 -67.03 0.94
CA ILE A 797 50.67 -67.80 1.87
C ILE A 797 49.39 -67.02 2.19
N ASP A 798 48.27 -67.60 1.80
CA ASP A 798 46.94 -67.18 2.26
C ASP A 798 46.55 -68.02 3.47
N ALA A 799 46.05 -67.38 4.52
CA ALA A 799 45.54 -68.02 5.72
C ALA A 799 44.12 -67.51 6.04
N ILE A 800 43.15 -68.41 5.95
CA ILE A 800 41.74 -68.13 6.26
C ILE A 800 41.48 -68.46 7.72
N SER A 801 41.13 -67.45 8.50
CA SER A 801 40.87 -67.51 9.95
C SER A 801 39.41 -67.13 10.26
N ARG A 802 38.99 -67.20 11.54
CA ARG A 802 37.68 -66.66 11.96
C ARG A 802 37.52 -65.16 11.67
N ILE A 803 38.63 -64.42 11.58
CA ILE A 803 38.63 -62.96 11.38
C ILE A 803 38.44 -62.62 9.90
N GLY A 804 39.19 -63.27 9.01
CA GLY A 804 39.07 -63.13 7.56
C GLY A 804 40.15 -63.91 6.81
N ILE A 805 40.54 -63.40 5.64
CA ILE A 805 41.74 -63.85 4.93
C ILE A 805 42.88 -62.89 5.29
N SER A 806 44.02 -63.47 5.67
CA SER A 806 45.31 -62.79 5.80
C SER A 806 46.24 -63.37 4.73
N SER A 807 46.96 -62.53 3.98
CA SER A 807 47.86 -62.98 2.90
C SER A 807 49.23 -62.34 3.08
N PHE A 808 50.28 -63.14 3.05
CA PHE A 808 51.67 -62.67 3.11
C PHE A 808 52.43 -63.18 1.89
N SER A 809 53.40 -62.40 1.41
CA SER A 809 54.30 -62.86 0.35
C SER A 809 55.75 -62.42 0.58
N ARG A 810 56.70 -63.26 0.15
CA ARG A 810 58.14 -63.04 0.28
C ARG A 810 58.92 -63.56 -0.94
N SER A 811 59.96 -62.86 -1.32
CA SER A 811 60.83 -63.26 -2.44
C SER A 811 61.95 -64.21 -1.99
N VAL A 812 62.37 -65.08 -2.90
CA VAL A 812 63.60 -65.88 -2.86
C VAL A 812 64.26 -65.82 -4.23
N GLU A 813 65.58 -65.74 -4.27
CA GLU A 813 66.35 -65.73 -5.51
C GLU A 813 66.89 -67.13 -5.83
N VAL A 814 66.46 -67.69 -6.95
CA VAL A 814 67.06 -68.92 -7.49
C VAL A 814 68.27 -68.54 -8.34
N ARG A 815 69.45 -69.01 -7.97
CA ARG A 815 70.71 -68.70 -8.65
C ARG A 815 71.20 -69.85 -9.54
N ALA A 816 72.08 -69.51 -10.48
CA ALA A 816 72.85 -70.46 -11.28
C ALA A 816 73.80 -71.32 -10.38
N PRO A 817 74.38 -72.42 -10.90
CA PRO A 817 75.33 -73.27 -10.14
C PRO A 817 76.48 -72.50 -9.47
#